data_AF-A0A261R459-F1
#
_entry.id   AF-A0A261R459-F1
#
_cell.length_a   1.000
_cell.length_b   1.000
_cell.length_c   1.000
_cell.angle_alpha   90.00
_cell.angle_beta   90.00
_cell.angle_gamma   90.00
#
_symmetry.space_group_name_H-M   'P 1'
#
loop_
_entity.id
_entity.type
_entity.pdbx_description
1 polymer ?
#
loop_
_entity_poly.entity_id
_entity_poly.type
_entity_poly.pdbx_seq_one_letter_code
_entity_poly.pdbx_strand_id
1 'polypeptide(L)'
;MPRTPAGHRQRRAGRIRIQRGHALPGTGLRRDGDLRQGGRPRSRAIGHPRILRGHLPASVRPYLPGPAAGDHELPRHRERAAAHRVRHRRDPGGGRRRQDRYAAGLLHAYPAMDGIRRAPTRRNRAGAAVPRPGHRRGKRIHHGRAQRVAHPRRRARQPDHRTLASRGSVMNADNRIDPVTLEMLWRRLISIVGELGSTLRRTSFSTVVRDIGDFGCAIFDADARLLAQTPASTPGLCGPLGTMLRNILDHYPKGSFQEGDVFIGNDPWAGSGHHNDITIMVPVFHDGRHIAYVVTCCHHVDIGGRRATTESRDNYEEGLRIPMLKYYRAGELNDDVQAFIASNVRSHETVLGDLQAQVSACHVGGERLCDICAEMGWTDLQGLSDEIVERSEAVTREEINRLKPGVYTHEAKIDIVGGDTVIIQTSVTIGDGRIVVDFSGSSAQVKPAINCTLAYTSAYTYFGVLCMLNLPVSINEGTLRPITVVAEEGSVLNCRFPAPVFGRTAIGTFLPDLVYQAVAPGASDRVCAGAGATPMWGQYMFGKRRDGENFAPFNVSSGGLGARANKDGVSCLAFPYNVGNTPVEVIESEVPMIVEERSLWEDSAGPGRFRGGFGQKYVLRLLDGDLGPVGEVLASFRGGRFVYPPEGVLGGGSAPRGFLSIRGESKDAGRQITLRPGDRIVSHIPGGGGYGDPRERSREKVEEDLKNGLITPEHARQFYGYAA
;
A
#
# COMPACT_ATOMS: atom_id res chain seq x y z
N MET A 1 12.61 22.49 -54.97
CA MET A 1 12.59 22.36 -56.45
C MET A 1 13.83 21.58 -56.88
N PRO A 2 13.80 20.73 -57.93
CA PRO A 2 12.69 20.08 -58.67
C PRO A 2 12.70 18.54 -58.40
N ARG A 3 11.80 17.64 -58.80
CA ARG A 3 10.65 17.56 -59.73
C ARG A 3 9.81 16.34 -59.32
N THR A 4 8.49 16.49 -59.31
CA THR A 4 7.39 15.48 -59.22
C THR A 4 7.25 14.68 -60.55
N PRO A 5 6.44 13.59 -60.72
CA PRO A 5 5.04 13.48 -60.25
C PRO A 5 4.40 12.09 -59.92
N ALA A 6 3.33 12.19 -59.12
CA ALA A 6 2.01 11.51 -59.13
C ALA A 6 1.81 10.04 -59.56
N GLY A 7 1.00 9.32 -58.75
CA GLY A 7 0.25 8.12 -59.17
C GLY A 7 -0.65 7.52 -58.09
N HIS A 8 -1.97 7.75 -58.18
CA HIS A 8 -3.04 7.09 -57.41
C HIS A 8 -3.16 5.57 -57.72
N ARG A 9 -3.51 4.73 -56.73
CA ARG A 9 -4.79 3.95 -56.65
C ARG A 9 -4.76 2.72 -55.72
N GLN A 10 -5.88 2.58 -55.00
CA GLN A 10 -6.69 1.38 -54.73
C GLN A 10 -6.34 0.35 -53.63
N ARG A 11 -7.40 0.14 -52.82
CA ARG A 11 -7.72 -0.94 -51.89
C ARG A 11 -7.55 -2.34 -52.50
N ARG A 12 -7.16 -3.32 -51.68
CA ARG A 12 -7.89 -4.61 -51.54
C ARG A 12 -7.41 -5.46 -50.36
N ALA A 13 -8.40 -6.12 -49.76
CA ALA A 13 -8.31 -7.07 -48.67
C ALA A 13 -7.59 -8.37 -49.07
N GLY A 14 -6.83 -8.94 -48.14
CA GLY A 14 -6.24 -10.28 -48.24
C GLY A 14 -6.79 -11.20 -47.14
N ARG A 15 -7.56 -12.21 -47.55
CA ARG A 15 -8.03 -13.32 -46.70
C ARG A 15 -6.94 -14.39 -46.56
N ILE A 16 -6.54 -14.66 -45.32
CA ILE A 16 -5.82 -15.83 -44.78
C ILE A 16 -6.53 -17.18 -44.96
N ARG A 17 -6.25 -18.01 -45.97
CA ARG A 17 -6.85 -19.36 -46.15
C ARG A 17 -6.06 -20.41 -45.35
N ILE A 18 -6.73 -21.17 -44.47
CA ILE A 18 -6.17 -22.29 -43.70
C ILE A 18 -6.09 -23.55 -44.60
N GLN A 19 -4.92 -24.17 -44.68
CA GLN A 19 -4.72 -25.49 -45.30
C GLN A 19 -4.63 -26.59 -44.24
N ARG A 20 -5.33 -27.71 -44.50
CA ARG A 20 -5.25 -28.99 -43.78
C ARG A 20 -4.29 -29.94 -44.52
N GLY A 21 -3.63 -30.80 -43.75
CA GLY A 21 -3.20 -32.15 -44.15
C GLY A 21 -1.70 -32.39 -44.05
N HIS A 22 -1.27 -33.30 -43.17
CA HIS A 22 -0.99 -34.71 -43.53
C HIS A 22 -0.59 -35.51 -42.28
N ALA A 23 -0.99 -36.78 -42.27
CA ALA A 23 -0.75 -37.78 -41.23
C ALA A 23 0.20 -38.89 -41.74
N LEU A 24 0.61 -39.75 -40.80
CA LEU A 24 1.08 -41.15 -40.88
C LEU A 24 2.55 -41.39 -40.46
N PRO A 25 2.97 -42.61 -40.04
CA PRO A 25 2.19 -43.79 -39.57
C PRO A 25 2.70 -44.42 -38.26
N GLY A 26 1.89 -45.30 -37.68
CA GLY A 26 2.28 -46.20 -36.58
C GLY A 26 2.80 -47.57 -37.06
N THR A 27 3.48 -48.26 -36.15
CA THR A 27 3.75 -49.71 -36.08
C THR A 27 3.63 -50.05 -34.57
N GLY A 28 2.98 -51.08 -34.04
CA GLY A 28 2.42 -52.32 -34.57
C GLY A 28 3.04 -53.49 -33.80
N LEU A 29 2.33 -54.12 -32.85
CA LEU A 29 2.27 -55.59 -32.63
C LEU A 29 1.42 -56.00 -31.41
N ARG A 30 0.66 -57.07 -31.62
CA ARG A 30 -0.31 -57.75 -30.74
C ARG A 30 0.35 -58.89 -29.94
N ARG A 31 -0.20 -59.29 -28.78
CA ARG A 31 -1.02 -60.51 -28.54
C ARG A 31 -1.09 -60.93 -27.06
N ASP A 32 -2.33 -61.18 -26.63
CA ASP A 32 -2.92 -62.27 -25.81
C ASP A 32 -2.15 -62.96 -24.66
N GLY A 33 -2.84 -63.09 -23.52
CA GLY A 33 -2.54 -64.03 -22.44
C GLY A 33 -3.52 -63.93 -21.27
N ASP A 34 -4.48 -64.83 -21.22
CA ASP A 34 -5.57 -64.96 -20.24
C ASP A 34 -5.12 -65.73 -18.95
N LEU A 35 -5.96 -65.67 -17.90
CA LEU A 35 -6.07 -66.56 -16.72
C LEU A 35 -5.64 -66.10 -15.30
N ARG A 36 -6.71 -65.97 -14.47
CA ARG A 36 -6.96 -66.57 -13.13
C ARG A 36 -6.78 -65.75 -11.83
N GLN A 37 -7.95 -65.52 -11.23
CA GLN A 37 -8.35 -65.56 -9.81
C GLN A 37 -7.30 -65.80 -8.71
N GLY A 38 -7.44 -65.00 -7.63
CA GLY A 38 -7.34 -65.50 -6.25
C GLY A 38 -6.68 -64.55 -5.24
N GLY A 39 -7.42 -64.18 -4.18
CA GLY A 39 -6.81 -63.82 -2.89
C GLY A 39 -7.21 -62.47 -2.28
N ARG A 40 -8.25 -62.47 -1.44
CA ARG A 40 -8.41 -61.49 -0.35
C ARG A 40 -7.29 -61.68 0.69
N PRO A 41 -6.99 -60.66 1.51
CA PRO A 41 -7.46 -60.76 2.90
C PRO A 41 -8.11 -59.48 3.45
N ARG A 42 -8.95 -59.69 4.47
CA ARG A 42 -9.77 -58.72 5.22
C ARG A 42 -9.02 -58.12 6.42
N SER A 43 -9.58 -56.98 6.89
CA SER A 43 -9.50 -56.36 8.23
C SER A 43 -8.23 -55.55 8.52
N ARG A 44 -8.28 -54.37 9.17
CA ARG A 44 -9.13 -53.93 10.30
C ARG A 44 -9.53 -52.45 10.22
N ALA A 45 -10.73 -52.17 10.72
CA ALA A 45 -11.20 -50.85 11.13
C ALA A 45 -10.65 -50.49 12.52
N ILE A 46 -10.04 -49.31 12.65
CA ILE A 46 -9.76 -48.53 13.86
C ILE A 46 -9.57 -47.10 13.32
N GLY A 47 -10.14 -45.98 13.76
CA GLY A 47 -10.94 -45.57 14.91
C GLY A 47 -10.72 -44.03 14.97
N HIS A 48 -11.79 -43.24 15.08
CA HIS A 48 -11.71 -41.78 15.20
C HIS A 48 -10.79 -41.35 16.36
N PRO A 49 -9.89 -40.36 16.19
CA PRO A 49 -9.25 -39.74 17.33
C PRO A 49 -10.21 -38.76 18.01
N ARG A 50 -10.60 -39.12 19.24
CA ARG A 50 -11.20 -38.21 20.22
C ARG A 50 -10.22 -37.08 20.54
N ILE A 51 -10.75 -35.86 20.57
CA ILE A 51 -10.12 -34.67 21.14
C ILE A 51 -9.85 -34.93 22.62
N LEU A 52 -8.58 -35.08 22.99
CA LEU A 52 -8.12 -35.04 24.38
C LEU A 52 -7.93 -33.57 24.78
N ARG A 53 -8.82 -33.06 25.64
CA ARG A 53 -8.58 -31.85 26.43
C ARG A 53 -7.47 -32.15 27.44
N GLY A 54 -6.25 -31.74 27.13
CA GLY A 54 -5.14 -31.71 28.09
C GLY A 54 -5.27 -30.48 28.99
N HIS A 55 -5.35 -30.73 30.30
CA HIS A 55 -5.23 -29.71 31.34
C HIS A 55 -3.82 -29.11 31.37
N LEU A 56 -3.74 -27.78 31.32
CA LEU A 56 -2.53 -27.02 31.62
C LEU A 56 -2.20 -27.13 33.13
N PRO A 57 -0.97 -27.47 33.54
CA PRO A 57 -0.55 -27.28 34.91
C PRO A 57 -0.22 -25.79 35.16
N ALA A 58 -0.82 -25.25 36.22
CA ALA A 58 -0.55 -23.92 36.73
C ALA A 58 0.71 -23.94 37.62
N SER A 59 1.81 -23.35 37.15
CA SER A 59 2.84 -22.76 38.03
C SER A 59 3.98 -22.12 37.22
N VAL A 60 3.86 -20.84 36.87
CA VAL A 60 5.04 -19.97 36.69
C VAL A 60 4.69 -18.60 37.26
N ARG A 61 5.22 -18.30 38.45
CA ARG A 61 5.27 -16.93 38.99
C ARG A 61 6.41 -16.19 38.29
N PRO A 62 6.24 -14.94 37.87
CA PRO A 62 7.35 -14.13 37.36
C PRO A 62 8.31 -13.77 38.51
N TYR A 63 9.58 -14.07 38.30
CA TYR A 63 10.69 -13.67 39.16
C TYR A 63 11.08 -12.23 38.81
N LEU A 64 10.89 -11.29 39.75
CA LEU A 64 11.41 -9.93 39.68
C LEU A 64 12.72 -9.90 40.49
N PRO A 65 13.88 -9.54 39.92
CA PRO A 65 15.08 -9.32 40.72
C PRO A 65 15.03 -7.91 41.34
N GLY A 66 15.06 -7.87 42.68
CA GLY A 66 15.41 -6.67 43.45
C GLY A 66 16.93 -6.43 43.47
N PRO A 67 17.38 -5.25 43.92
CA PRO A 67 18.74 -4.78 43.73
C PRO A 67 19.70 -5.38 44.76
N ALA A 68 20.86 -5.86 44.30
CA ALA A 68 21.97 -6.21 45.17
C ALA A 68 23.13 -5.24 44.90
N ALA A 69 23.46 -4.48 45.94
CA ALA A 69 24.74 -3.80 46.10
C ALA A 69 25.82 -4.84 46.47
N GLY A 70 27.04 -4.63 46.02
CA GLY A 70 28.20 -5.44 46.39
C GLY A 70 29.40 -5.10 45.54
N ASP A 71 30.35 -4.43 46.18
CA ASP A 71 31.67 -4.03 45.69
C ASP A 71 32.43 -5.16 44.98
N HIS A 72 33.22 -4.83 43.95
CA HIS A 72 34.64 -5.16 43.86
C HIS A 72 35.27 -4.63 42.56
N GLU A 73 36.18 -3.68 42.75
CA GLU A 73 37.48 -3.48 42.09
C GLU A 73 37.70 -3.97 40.63
N LEU A 74 37.87 -3.00 39.73
CA LEU A 74 38.48 -3.17 38.41
C LEU A 74 40.01 -3.00 38.50
N PRO A 75 40.83 -3.90 37.93
CA PRO A 75 42.25 -3.65 37.79
C PRO A 75 42.54 -2.76 36.59
N ARG A 76 43.32 -1.71 36.86
CA ARG A 76 43.98 -0.83 35.90
C ARG A 76 45.04 -1.59 35.13
N HIS A 77 45.09 -1.42 33.80
CA HIS A 77 46.34 -1.55 33.05
C HIS A 77 46.67 -0.24 32.34
N ARG A 78 47.89 0.22 32.62
CA ARG A 78 48.58 1.39 32.07
C ARG A 78 49.46 0.97 30.89
N GLU A 79 49.92 2.02 30.18
CA GLU A 79 51.06 2.16 29.26
C GLU A 79 50.65 2.37 27.79
N ARG A 80 51.15 3.33 27.01
CA ARG A 80 52.10 4.47 27.12
C ARG A 80 51.78 5.38 25.91
N ALA A 81 51.52 6.67 26.09
CA ALA A 81 52.44 7.80 25.88
C ALA A 81 53.04 7.96 24.46
N ALA A 82 52.59 8.99 23.74
CA ALA A 82 53.45 9.86 22.92
C ALA A 82 52.83 11.26 22.84
N ALA A 83 53.65 12.28 23.06
CA ALA A 83 53.28 13.67 23.30
C ALA A 83 53.45 14.52 22.04
N HIS A 84 52.65 15.59 21.92
CA HIS A 84 53.14 16.87 21.41
C HIS A 84 52.38 18.03 22.09
N ARG A 85 53.16 18.92 22.71
CA ARG A 85 52.75 20.16 23.37
C ARG A 85 52.72 21.30 22.35
N VAL A 86 51.72 22.19 22.44
CA VAL A 86 51.92 23.65 22.32
C VAL A 86 51.02 24.35 23.36
N ARG A 87 51.64 25.21 24.17
CA ARG A 87 51.02 26.16 25.14
C ARG A 87 50.77 27.49 24.42
N HIS A 88 49.70 28.26 24.65
CA HIS A 88 49.47 29.28 25.69
C HIS A 88 48.16 30.00 25.26
N ARG A 89 47.26 30.56 26.08
CA ARG A 89 47.42 31.46 27.24
C ARG A 89 46.04 31.58 27.95
N ARG A 90 46.08 31.78 29.28
CA ARG A 90 44.98 32.17 30.20
C ARG A 90 44.52 33.62 29.90
N ASP A 91 43.40 34.17 30.37
CA ASP A 91 42.82 34.20 31.74
C ASP A 91 41.43 34.95 31.72
N PRO A 92 40.75 35.34 32.83
CA PRO A 92 39.65 34.57 33.44
C PRO A 92 38.35 35.39 33.69
N GLY A 93 37.29 34.75 34.20
CA GLY A 93 36.23 35.48 34.91
C GLY A 93 34.95 34.71 35.26
N GLY A 94 34.72 34.52 36.56
CA GLY A 94 33.37 34.63 37.16
C GLY A 94 32.56 33.34 37.33
N GLY A 95 32.60 32.74 38.51
CA GLY A 95 31.74 31.62 38.88
C GLY A 95 30.32 32.02 39.33
N ARG A 96 29.46 31.01 39.48
CA ARG A 96 28.49 30.86 40.59
C ARG A 96 27.93 29.43 40.61
N ARG A 97 27.97 28.84 41.81
CA ARG A 97 27.34 27.56 42.19
C ARG A 97 25.84 27.75 42.44
N ARG A 98 25.03 26.72 42.12
CA ARG A 98 23.90 26.13 42.90
C ARG A 98 23.19 25.13 41.96
N GLN A 99 23.17 23.83 42.19
CA GLN A 99 22.55 22.99 43.25
C GLN A 99 21.46 22.15 42.59
N ASP A 100 21.52 20.84 42.84
CA ASP A 100 20.71 19.77 42.30
C ASP A 100 19.19 19.94 42.49
N ARG A 101 18.41 19.34 41.58
CA ARG A 101 17.20 18.57 41.91
C ARG A 101 16.72 17.71 40.74
N TYR A 102 16.74 16.40 40.97
CA TYR A 102 15.90 15.42 40.30
C TYR A 102 14.42 15.71 40.56
N ALA A 103 13.56 15.57 39.54
CA ALA A 103 12.17 15.11 39.70
C ALA A 103 11.61 14.61 38.36
N ALA A 104 11.01 13.43 38.43
CA ALA A 104 10.34 12.72 37.35
C ALA A 104 8.89 13.20 37.15
N GLY A 105 8.38 12.97 35.92
CA GLY A 105 6.98 12.64 35.62
C GLY A 105 5.96 13.77 35.58
N LEU A 106 5.35 13.98 34.40
CA LEU A 106 3.93 13.68 34.16
C LEU A 106 3.45 14.22 32.80
N LEU A 107 2.67 13.36 32.15
CA LEU A 107 1.77 13.62 31.02
C LEU A 107 0.86 14.82 31.28
N HIS A 108 0.68 15.69 30.27
CA HIS A 108 -0.54 16.45 30.01
C HIS A 108 -0.49 16.96 28.55
N ALA A 109 -1.40 16.49 27.68
CA ALA A 109 -2.75 17.02 27.44
C ALA A 109 -2.74 18.24 26.48
N TYR A 110 -3.26 18.01 25.27
CA TYR A 110 -3.52 18.99 24.22
C TYR A 110 -4.46 20.12 24.70
N PRO A 111 -4.17 21.39 24.40
CA PRO A 111 -5.18 22.43 24.35
C PRO A 111 -5.73 22.59 22.92
N ALA A 112 -7.06 22.55 22.82
CA ALA A 112 -7.82 22.99 21.66
C ALA A 112 -7.67 24.52 21.49
N MET A 113 -7.45 24.97 20.26
CA MET A 113 -7.46 26.38 19.87
C MET A 113 -8.75 26.68 19.12
N ASP A 114 -9.67 27.37 19.79
CA ASP A 114 -10.77 28.12 19.17
C ASP A 114 -10.34 29.57 18.97
N GLY A 115 -10.68 30.15 17.81
CA GLY A 115 -10.41 31.56 17.53
C GLY A 115 -10.89 32.04 16.17
N ILE A 116 -12.21 32.00 15.92
CA ILE A 116 -12.83 32.79 14.82
C ILE A 116 -13.75 33.86 15.41
N ARG A 117 -13.53 35.08 14.90
CA ARG A 117 -14.14 36.36 15.30
C ARG A 117 -15.66 36.37 15.10
N ARG A 118 -16.36 36.99 16.06
CA ARG A 118 -17.80 37.34 16.00
C ARG A 118 -18.03 38.71 15.37
N ALA A 119 -19.20 38.86 14.73
CA ALA A 119 -19.98 40.10 14.64
C ALA A 119 -21.49 39.75 14.79
N PRO A 120 -22.37 40.69 15.21
CA PRO A 120 -23.38 40.43 16.24
C PRO A 120 -24.85 40.46 15.74
N THR A 121 -25.79 39.94 16.56
CA THR A 121 -27.11 40.59 16.82
C THR A 121 -27.95 39.92 17.92
N ARG A 122 -28.46 40.79 18.82
CA ARG A 122 -29.74 40.86 19.58
C ARG A 122 -30.21 39.76 20.59
N ARG A 123 -30.27 40.22 21.86
CA ARG A 123 -31.28 40.06 22.95
C ARG A 123 -32.49 39.14 22.65
N ASN A 124 -32.95 38.25 23.54
CA ASN A 124 -33.53 38.57 24.87
C ASN A 124 -33.70 37.34 25.81
N ARG A 125 -34.03 37.66 27.06
CA ARG A 125 -34.03 36.94 28.36
C ARG A 125 -34.88 35.66 28.56
N ALA A 126 -34.47 34.96 29.65
CA ALA A 126 -35.21 34.19 30.68
C ALA A 126 -34.77 32.72 30.71
N GLY A 127 -34.41 32.05 31.82
CA GLY A 127 -34.61 32.29 33.25
C GLY A 127 -35.06 30.95 33.89
N ALA A 128 -34.49 30.62 35.05
CA ALA A 128 -34.85 29.55 35.99
C ALA A 128 -34.10 28.20 35.91
N ALA A 129 -34.00 27.60 37.10
CA ALA A 129 -32.86 26.86 37.62
C ALA A 129 -33.33 25.60 38.39
N VAL A 130 -32.55 24.51 38.28
CA VAL A 130 -32.14 23.56 39.36
C VAL A 130 -33.20 22.51 39.85
N PRO A 131 -32.87 21.37 40.53
CA PRO A 131 -31.60 20.63 40.80
C PRO A 131 -31.60 19.09 40.47
N ARG A 132 -30.41 18.49 40.54
CA ARG A 132 -30.12 17.04 40.71
C ARG A 132 -30.23 16.57 42.17
N PRO A 133 -30.41 15.26 42.45
CA PRO A 133 -29.98 14.69 43.74
C PRO A 133 -29.10 13.42 43.65
N GLY A 134 -27.90 13.54 44.24
CA GLY A 134 -27.36 12.76 45.37
C GLY A 134 -27.50 11.24 45.50
N HIS A 135 -26.35 10.55 45.57
CA HIS A 135 -26.13 9.21 46.13
C HIS A 135 -25.95 9.23 47.67
N ARG A 136 -26.38 8.17 48.38
CA ARG A 136 -25.55 7.38 49.36
C ARG A 136 -26.29 6.22 50.06
N ARG A 137 -25.59 5.07 50.12
CA ARG A 137 -25.50 3.98 51.16
C ARG A 137 -26.78 3.18 51.48
N GLY A 138 -26.81 1.84 51.65
CA GLY A 138 -25.82 0.76 51.59
C GLY A 138 -26.21 -0.40 52.55
N LYS A 139 -25.93 -1.66 52.15
CA LYS A 139 -25.87 -2.94 52.93
C LYS A 139 -27.20 -3.55 53.44
N ARG A 140 -27.42 -4.86 53.65
CA ARG A 140 -26.89 -6.21 53.27
C ARG A 140 -27.71 -7.18 54.17
N ILE A 141 -28.37 -8.24 53.68
CA ILE A 141 -28.61 -9.53 54.43
C ILE A 141 -28.73 -10.70 53.43
N HIS A 142 -28.16 -11.85 53.82
CA HIS A 142 -27.96 -13.11 53.11
C HIS A 142 -29.05 -14.19 53.35
N HIS A 143 -28.97 -15.25 52.53
CA HIS A 143 -29.54 -16.62 52.64
C HIS A 143 -31.03 -16.77 52.28
N GLY A 144 -31.50 -17.78 51.54
CA GLY A 144 -30.90 -18.96 50.90
C GLY A 144 -32.02 -19.94 50.52
N ARG A 145 -31.87 -20.62 49.37
CA ARG A 145 -32.58 -21.82 48.85
C ARG A 145 -34.11 -21.78 48.61
N ALA A 146 -34.50 -21.93 47.33
CA ALA A 146 -35.54 -22.85 46.82
C ALA A 146 -35.47 -22.87 45.28
N GLN A 147 -35.08 -23.98 44.66
CA GLN A 147 -35.93 -24.94 43.91
C GLN A 147 -36.67 -24.39 42.68
N ARG A 148 -36.46 -25.10 41.56
CA ARG A 148 -36.97 -24.87 40.21
C ARG A 148 -38.49 -25.11 40.13
N VAL A 149 -39.23 -24.20 39.51
CA VAL A 149 -40.42 -24.49 38.68
C VAL A 149 -40.47 -23.48 37.52
N ALA A 150 -40.84 -23.97 36.34
CA ALA A 150 -40.79 -23.30 35.05
C ALA A 150 -41.82 -22.17 34.85
N HIS A 151 -41.42 -21.12 34.12
CA HIS A 151 -42.33 -20.17 33.47
C HIS A 151 -41.78 -19.67 32.13
N PRO A 152 -42.66 -19.24 31.20
CA PRO A 152 -42.48 -19.35 29.76
C PRO A 152 -41.57 -18.26 29.17
N ARG A 153 -40.92 -18.62 28.05
CA ARG A 153 -40.11 -17.75 27.20
C ARG A 153 -40.90 -16.49 26.80
N ARG A 154 -40.59 -15.34 27.41
CA ARG A 154 -40.90 -14.03 26.83
C ARG A 154 -39.97 -13.82 25.64
N ARG A 155 -40.53 -13.89 24.44
CA ARG A 155 -39.93 -13.35 23.21
C ARG A 155 -39.52 -11.90 23.48
N ALA A 156 -38.25 -11.59 23.30
CA ALA A 156 -37.80 -10.21 23.16
C ALA A 156 -38.53 -9.61 21.95
N ARG A 157 -39.29 -8.54 22.17
CA ARG A 157 -39.90 -7.76 21.08
C ARG A 157 -38.76 -7.19 20.24
N GLN A 158 -38.69 -7.59 18.98
CA GLN A 158 -37.97 -6.87 17.94
C GLN A 158 -38.47 -5.42 17.91
N PRO A 159 -37.61 -4.43 17.63
CA PRO A 159 -38.08 -3.09 17.30
C PRO A 159 -38.89 -3.18 15.99
N ASP A 160 -40.10 -2.62 15.99
CA ASP A 160 -40.95 -2.54 14.81
C ASP A 160 -40.22 -1.82 13.67
N HIS A 161 -39.97 -2.55 12.57
CA HIS A 161 -39.61 -2.01 11.26
C HIS A 161 -40.82 -1.32 10.61
N ARG A 162 -41.35 -0.27 11.23
CA ARG A 162 -42.35 0.61 10.60
C ARG A 162 -42.29 2.02 11.19
N THR A 163 -41.41 2.86 10.64
CA THR A 163 -41.70 4.25 10.21
C THR A 163 -40.41 4.96 9.80
N LEU A 164 -39.97 4.70 8.56
CA LEU A 164 -39.16 5.63 7.76
C LEU A 164 -39.89 6.01 6.46
N ALA A 165 -41.19 5.70 6.36
CA ALA A 165 -42.04 6.00 5.21
C ALA A 165 -42.65 7.42 5.25
N SER A 166 -41.88 8.42 5.67
CA SER A 166 -42.30 9.83 5.57
C SER A 166 -41.13 10.79 5.32
N ARG A 167 -40.22 10.42 4.41
CA ARG A 167 -39.18 11.33 3.91
C ARG A 167 -39.43 11.60 2.43
N GLY A 168 -39.17 12.84 2.02
CA GLY A 168 -39.54 13.42 0.74
C GLY A 168 -39.16 12.56 -0.46
N SER A 169 -39.83 12.82 -1.58
CA SER A 169 -39.61 12.15 -2.85
C SER A 169 -38.11 11.93 -3.11
N VAL A 170 -37.68 10.66 -3.12
CA VAL A 170 -36.31 10.20 -3.47
C VAL A 170 -35.86 10.78 -4.81
N MET A 171 -36.85 11.09 -5.65
CA MET A 171 -36.70 11.76 -6.93
C MET A 171 -37.14 13.21 -6.80
N ASN A 172 -36.33 14.16 -7.24
CA ASN A 172 -36.74 15.55 -7.42
C ASN A 172 -37.81 15.67 -8.52
N ALA A 173 -38.37 16.88 -8.67
CA ALA A 173 -39.37 17.20 -9.70
C ALA A 173 -38.92 16.83 -11.13
N ASP A 174 -37.61 16.73 -11.37
CA ASP A 174 -36.99 16.37 -12.66
C ASP A 174 -36.67 14.86 -12.78
N ASN A 175 -37.20 14.00 -11.89
CA ASN A 175 -36.92 12.57 -11.85
C ASN A 175 -35.41 12.24 -11.70
N ARG A 176 -34.71 13.01 -10.86
CA ARG A 176 -33.30 12.80 -10.47
C ARG A 176 -33.21 12.51 -8.99
N ILE A 177 -32.22 11.73 -8.55
CA ILE A 177 -31.98 11.51 -7.11
C ILE A 177 -31.76 12.86 -6.42
N ASP A 178 -32.49 13.13 -5.35
CA ASP A 178 -32.33 14.39 -4.64
C ASP A 178 -30.90 14.55 -4.08
N PRO A 179 -30.32 15.77 -4.04
CA PRO A 179 -28.92 15.96 -3.68
C PRO A 179 -28.54 15.45 -2.28
N VAL A 180 -29.48 15.45 -1.33
CA VAL A 180 -29.21 15.00 0.05
C VAL A 180 -29.12 13.48 0.08
N THR A 181 -30.06 12.80 -0.57
CA THR A 181 -30.04 11.34 -0.72
C THR A 181 -28.82 10.88 -1.51
N LEU A 182 -28.46 11.59 -2.59
CA LEU A 182 -27.27 11.28 -3.38
C LEU A 182 -25.99 11.33 -2.53
N GLU A 183 -25.75 12.43 -1.80
CA GLU A 183 -24.57 12.56 -0.95
C GLU A 183 -24.56 11.49 0.16
N MET A 184 -25.72 11.21 0.77
CA MET A 184 -25.84 10.16 1.78
C MET A 184 -25.47 8.78 1.23
N LEU A 185 -26.02 8.40 0.07
CA LEU A 185 -25.75 7.11 -0.57
C LEU A 185 -24.31 7.01 -1.05
N TRP A 186 -23.74 8.08 -1.62
CA TRP A 186 -22.35 8.09 -2.05
C TRP A 186 -21.39 7.94 -0.86
N ARG A 187 -21.63 8.66 0.25
CA ARG A 187 -20.87 8.46 1.50
C ARG A 187 -21.02 7.04 2.04
N ARG A 188 -22.19 6.44 1.90
CA ARG A 188 -22.42 5.03 2.28
C ARG A 188 -21.61 4.08 1.41
N LEU A 189 -21.52 4.28 0.09
CA LEU A 189 -20.64 3.47 -0.78
C LEU A 189 -19.17 3.56 -0.33
N ILE A 190 -18.68 4.76 -0.02
CA ILE A 190 -17.33 4.97 0.52
C ILE A 190 -17.15 4.22 1.85
N SER A 191 -18.15 4.29 2.73
CA SER A 191 -18.14 3.58 4.01
C SER A 191 -18.15 2.05 3.83
N ILE A 192 -18.91 1.53 2.88
CA ILE A 192 -18.94 0.10 2.55
C ILE A 192 -17.54 -0.33 2.17
N VAL A 193 -16.89 0.37 1.23
CA VAL A 193 -15.51 0.04 0.84
C VAL A 193 -14.52 0.11 2.03
N GLY A 194 -14.72 1.02 2.98
CA GLY A 194 -13.98 1.02 4.23
C GLY A 194 -14.21 -0.23 5.10
N GLU A 195 -15.45 -0.74 5.14
CA GLU A 195 -15.83 -1.99 5.81
C GLU A 195 -15.18 -3.21 5.13
N LEU A 196 -15.12 -3.25 3.79
CA LEU A 196 -14.38 -4.28 3.03
C LEU A 196 -12.91 -4.32 3.47
N GLY A 197 -12.26 -3.15 3.42
CA GLY A 197 -10.84 -3.04 3.78
C GLY A 197 -10.56 -3.42 5.23
N SER A 198 -11.42 -3.00 6.16
CA SER A 198 -11.32 -3.38 7.58
C SER A 198 -11.51 -4.89 7.78
N THR A 199 -12.48 -5.49 7.08
CA THR A 199 -12.73 -6.94 7.13
C THR A 199 -11.51 -7.70 6.65
N LEU A 200 -11.03 -7.40 5.43
CA LEU A 200 -9.86 -8.00 4.83
C LEU A 200 -8.65 -7.93 5.77
N ARG A 201 -8.33 -6.72 6.25
CA ARG A 201 -7.21 -6.48 7.18
C ARG A 201 -7.30 -7.30 8.46
N ARG A 202 -8.50 -7.50 9.00
CA ARG A 202 -8.73 -8.20 10.28
C ARG A 202 -8.77 -9.72 10.15
N THR A 203 -9.09 -10.24 8.98
CA THR A 203 -9.20 -11.68 8.71
C THR A 203 -8.01 -12.25 7.95
N SER A 204 -7.13 -11.41 7.42
CA SER A 204 -5.90 -11.83 6.76
C SER A 204 -4.88 -12.43 7.72
N PHE A 205 -4.12 -13.38 7.17
CA PHE A 205 -3.10 -14.15 7.87
C PHE A 205 -1.71 -13.51 7.74
N SER A 206 -1.45 -12.81 6.63
CA SER A 206 -0.15 -12.17 6.41
C SER A 206 -0.04 -10.80 7.08
N THR A 207 1.18 -10.44 7.50
CA THR A 207 1.51 -9.10 8.00
C THR A 207 1.46 -8.03 6.93
N VAL A 208 1.65 -8.42 5.67
CA VAL A 208 1.53 -7.53 4.52
C VAL A 208 0.14 -6.92 4.44
N VAL A 209 -0.90 -7.71 4.65
CA VAL A 209 -2.27 -7.21 4.65
C VAL A 209 -2.67 -6.66 6.02
N ARG A 210 -2.38 -7.39 7.10
CA ARG A 210 -2.82 -7.05 8.46
C ARG A 210 -2.16 -5.79 9.03
N ASP A 211 -0.84 -5.69 8.90
CA ASP A 211 -0.05 -4.66 9.59
C ASP A 211 0.36 -3.53 8.64
N ILE A 212 0.79 -3.88 7.42
CA ILE A 212 1.28 -2.94 6.40
C ILE A 212 0.14 -2.32 5.60
N GLY A 213 -0.96 -3.05 5.40
CA GLY A 213 -2.14 -2.56 4.68
C GLY A 213 -1.99 -2.57 3.15
N ASP A 214 -1.18 -3.46 2.58
CA ASP A 214 -1.00 -3.55 1.13
C ASP A 214 -2.13 -4.36 0.46
N PHE A 215 -3.32 -3.76 0.45
CA PHE A 215 -4.52 -4.28 -0.19
C PHE A 215 -5.31 -3.13 -0.86
N GLY A 216 -6.21 -3.48 -1.76
CA GLY A 216 -7.16 -2.60 -2.42
C GLY A 216 -8.55 -3.23 -2.45
N CYS A 217 -9.59 -2.42 -2.25
CA CYS A 217 -10.97 -2.86 -2.44
C CYS A 217 -11.72 -1.80 -3.25
N ALA A 218 -12.63 -2.26 -4.10
CA ALA A 218 -13.42 -1.39 -4.97
C ALA A 218 -14.80 -1.97 -5.24
N ILE A 219 -15.74 -1.08 -5.47
CA ILE A 219 -17.10 -1.37 -5.95
C ILE A 219 -17.21 -0.80 -7.35
N PHE A 220 -17.65 -1.64 -8.27
CA PHE A 220 -18.00 -1.27 -9.63
C PHE A 220 -19.48 -1.49 -9.84
N ASP A 221 -20.11 -0.68 -10.68
CA ASP A 221 -21.50 -0.94 -11.09
C ASP A 221 -21.61 -2.13 -12.06
N ALA A 222 -22.84 -2.44 -12.49
CA ALA A 222 -23.13 -3.54 -13.40
C ALA A 222 -22.50 -3.38 -14.81
N ASP A 223 -21.99 -2.18 -15.14
CA ASP A 223 -21.30 -1.84 -16.38
C ASP A 223 -19.78 -1.71 -16.19
N ALA A 224 -19.27 -2.17 -15.04
CA ALA A 224 -17.85 -2.16 -14.67
C ALA A 224 -17.23 -0.75 -14.56
N ARG A 225 -18.02 0.27 -14.23
CA ARG A 225 -17.54 1.61 -13.91
C ARG A 225 -17.22 1.69 -12.42
N LEU A 226 -16.03 2.20 -12.07
CA LEU A 226 -15.62 2.36 -10.67
C LEU A 226 -16.53 3.36 -9.95
N LEU A 227 -17.18 2.94 -8.86
CA LEU A 227 -18.01 3.83 -8.04
C LEU A 227 -17.31 4.34 -6.79
N ALA A 228 -16.60 3.43 -6.12
CA ALA A 228 -15.87 3.73 -4.89
C ALA A 228 -14.71 2.76 -4.70
N GLN A 229 -13.63 3.23 -4.08
CA GLN A 229 -12.50 2.40 -3.67
C GLN A 229 -11.97 2.81 -2.29
N THR A 230 -11.16 1.96 -1.68
CA THR A 230 -10.56 2.19 -0.36
C THR A 230 -9.64 3.40 -0.39
N PRO A 231 -9.80 4.38 0.51
CA PRO A 231 -8.90 5.53 0.59
C PRO A 231 -7.48 5.17 1.04
N ALA A 232 -7.33 4.09 1.82
CA ALA A 232 -6.09 3.70 2.49
C ALA A 232 -5.25 2.69 1.69
N SER A 233 -5.44 2.61 0.37
CA SER A 233 -4.84 1.58 -0.48
C SER A 233 -3.76 2.11 -1.41
N THR A 234 -2.80 1.26 -1.74
CA THR A 234 -1.73 1.56 -2.69
C THR A 234 -2.29 1.76 -4.10
N PRO A 235 -1.87 2.80 -4.85
CA PRO A 235 -2.31 3.01 -6.24
C PRO A 235 -2.07 1.79 -7.14
N GLY A 236 -0.94 1.13 -6.96
CA GLY A 236 -0.55 -0.08 -7.68
C GLY A 236 -1.51 -1.27 -7.54
N LEU A 237 -2.36 -1.30 -6.50
CA LEU A 237 -3.36 -2.34 -6.27
C LEU A 237 -4.73 -1.91 -6.78
N CYS A 238 -5.21 -0.73 -6.36
CA CYS A 238 -6.56 -0.26 -6.72
C CYS A 238 -6.69 0.14 -8.19
N GLY A 239 -5.68 0.82 -8.75
CA GLY A 239 -5.75 1.33 -10.12
C GLY A 239 -5.94 0.23 -11.16
N PRO A 240 -5.20 -0.90 -11.09
CA PRO A 240 -5.36 -1.99 -12.03
C PRO A 240 -6.67 -2.81 -11.91
N LEU A 241 -7.43 -2.69 -10.80
CA LEU A 241 -8.65 -3.49 -10.56
C LEU A 241 -9.68 -3.38 -11.69
N GLY A 242 -9.91 -2.17 -12.22
CA GLY A 242 -10.86 -1.98 -13.32
C GLY A 242 -10.41 -2.66 -14.60
N THR A 243 -9.10 -2.70 -14.85
CA THR A 243 -8.52 -3.40 -16.01
C THR A 243 -8.64 -4.91 -15.84
N MET A 244 -8.37 -5.44 -14.64
CA MET A 244 -8.58 -6.87 -14.34
C MET A 244 -10.06 -7.25 -14.50
N LEU A 245 -10.98 -6.46 -13.94
CA LEU A 245 -12.42 -6.67 -14.08
C LEU A 245 -12.85 -6.73 -15.55
N ARG A 246 -12.44 -5.78 -16.37
CA ARG A 246 -12.77 -5.79 -17.81
C ARG A 246 -12.22 -7.01 -18.53
N ASN A 247 -10.97 -7.41 -18.27
CA ASN A 247 -10.40 -8.62 -18.88
C ASN A 247 -11.11 -9.91 -18.40
N ILE A 248 -11.54 -9.97 -17.14
CA ILE A 248 -12.39 -11.08 -16.65
C ILE A 248 -13.70 -11.09 -17.44
N LEU A 249 -14.34 -9.94 -17.66
CA LEU A 249 -15.62 -9.84 -18.38
C LEU A 249 -15.49 -10.11 -19.89
N ASP A 250 -14.33 -9.84 -20.48
CA ASP A 250 -14.05 -10.24 -21.87
C ASP A 250 -14.01 -11.78 -22.01
N HIS A 251 -13.54 -12.48 -20.97
CA HIS A 251 -13.53 -13.95 -20.94
C HIS A 251 -14.88 -14.55 -20.47
N TYR A 252 -15.53 -13.91 -19.50
CA TYR A 252 -16.81 -14.29 -18.91
C TYR A 252 -17.82 -13.15 -19.09
N PRO A 253 -18.41 -13.01 -20.28
CA PRO A 253 -19.31 -11.91 -20.59
C PRO A 253 -20.54 -11.89 -19.67
N LYS A 254 -21.13 -10.70 -19.51
CA LYS A 254 -22.36 -10.50 -18.73
C LYS A 254 -23.43 -11.52 -19.15
N GLY A 255 -24.00 -12.23 -18.16
CA GLY A 255 -24.96 -13.32 -18.38
C GLY A 255 -24.35 -14.73 -18.48
N SER A 256 -23.01 -14.87 -18.50
CA SER A 256 -22.32 -16.18 -18.44
C SER A 256 -21.98 -16.64 -17.01
N PHE A 257 -22.30 -15.83 -16.03
CA PHE A 257 -22.06 -16.07 -14.61
C PHE A 257 -23.34 -15.84 -13.80
N GLN A 258 -23.38 -16.43 -12.62
CA GLN A 258 -24.54 -16.42 -11.74
C GLN A 258 -24.15 -16.08 -10.30
N GLU A 259 -25.15 -15.90 -9.45
CA GLU A 259 -24.95 -15.65 -8.02
C GLU A 259 -24.11 -16.78 -7.38
N GLY A 260 -23.17 -16.39 -6.51
CA GLY A 260 -22.23 -17.30 -5.86
C GLY A 260 -20.99 -17.66 -6.69
N ASP A 261 -20.90 -17.24 -7.96
CA ASP A 261 -19.62 -17.32 -8.67
C ASP A 261 -18.59 -16.34 -8.07
N VAL A 262 -17.33 -16.74 -8.04
CA VAL A 262 -16.20 -15.88 -7.62
C VAL A 262 -15.06 -16.08 -8.61
N PHE A 263 -14.46 -14.99 -9.07
CA PHE A 263 -13.36 -15.01 -10.02
C PHE A 263 -12.02 -14.67 -9.36
N ILE A 264 -10.94 -15.26 -9.87
CA ILE A 264 -9.56 -15.06 -9.42
C ILE A 264 -8.64 -14.79 -10.62
N GLY A 265 -7.61 -13.96 -10.44
CA GLY A 265 -6.54 -13.78 -11.41
C GLY A 265 -5.41 -12.88 -10.89
N ASN A 266 -4.20 -13.06 -11.41
CA ASN A 266 -3.03 -12.22 -11.07
C ASN A 266 -2.11 -11.97 -12.27
N ASP A 267 -2.66 -12.06 -13.48
CA ASP A 267 -1.92 -11.82 -14.70
C ASP A 267 -1.49 -10.34 -14.82
N PRO A 268 -0.17 -10.04 -14.90
CA PRO A 268 0.34 -8.67 -14.92
C PRO A 268 -0.23 -7.81 -16.03
N TRP A 269 -0.44 -8.39 -17.22
CA TRP A 269 -0.96 -7.70 -18.40
C TRP A 269 -2.49 -7.61 -18.38
N ALA A 270 -3.18 -8.54 -17.73
CA ALA A 270 -4.63 -8.46 -17.54
C ALA A 270 -5.03 -7.43 -16.47
N GLY A 271 -4.12 -7.07 -15.55
CA GLY A 271 -4.36 -5.97 -14.60
C GLY A 271 -3.92 -6.22 -13.17
N SER A 272 -2.94 -7.09 -12.88
CA SER A 272 -2.31 -7.13 -11.53
C SER A 272 -1.02 -6.33 -11.44
N GLY A 273 -0.38 -6.03 -12.57
CA GLY A 273 0.95 -5.43 -12.64
C GLY A 273 2.11 -6.37 -12.27
N HIS A 274 1.92 -7.31 -11.33
CA HIS A 274 2.86 -8.40 -11.01
C HIS A 274 2.12 -9.58 -10.34
N HIS A 275 2.78 -10.73 -10.14
CA HIS A 275 2.10 -11.94 -9.68
C HIS A 275 1.68 -11.93 -8.21
N ASN A 276 2.35 -11.19 -7.33
CA ASN A 276 2.01 -11.17 -5.91
C ASN A 276 0.63 -10.56 -5.65
N ASP A 277 0.13 -9.73 -6.55
CA ASP A 277 -1.16 -9.07 -6.41
C ASP A 277 -2.26 -9.94 -7.00
N ILE A 278 -2.95 -10.71 -6.14
CA ILE A 278 -4.04 -11.59 -6.56
C ILE A 278 -5.38 -10.86 -6.41
N THR A 279 -6.12 -10.75 -7.50
CA THR A 279 -7.44 -10.14 -7.53
C THR A 279 -8.54 -11.18 -7.34
N ILE A 280 -9.51 -10.86 -6.49
CA ILE A 280 -10.79 -11.56 -6.33
C ILE A 280 -11.91 -10.64 -6.78
N MET A 281 -12.81 -11.14 -7.62
CA MET A 281 -13.98 -10.42 -8.12
C MET A 281 -15.24 -11.24 -7.84
N VAL A 282 -16.26 -10.58 -7.28
CA VAL A 282 -17.55 -11.18 -6.95
C VAL A 282 -18.66 -10.37 -7.64
N PRO A 283 -19.44 -10.96 -8.56
CA PRO A 283 -20.66 -10.36 -9.07
C PRO A 283 -21.74 -10.39 -7.98
N VAL A 284 -22.43 -9.27 -7.78
CA VAL A 284 -23.45 -9.09 -6.75
C VAL A 284 -24.83 -9.11 -7.39
N PHE A 285 -25.74 -9.89 -6.81
CA PHE A 285 -27.12 -10.04 -7.26
C PHE A 285 -28.10 -9.57 -6.19
N HIS A 286 -29.16 -8.89 -6.60
CA HIS A 286 -30.30 -8.50 -5.77
C HIS A 286 -31.58 -8.94 -6.48
N ASP A 287 -32.41 -9.75 -5.81
CA ASP A 287 -33.63 -10.35 -6.38
C ASP A 287 -33.42 -11.00 -7.76
N GLY A 288 -32.31 -11.74 -7.91
CA GLY A 288 -31.94 -12.44 -9.14
C GLY A 288 -31.39 -11.54 -10.26
N ARG A 289 -31.27 -10.22 -10.03
CA ARG A 289 -30.67 -9.27 -10.97
C ARG A 289 -29.25 -8.92 -10.57
N HIS A 290 -28.32 -8.96 -11.51
CA HIS A 290 -26.95 -8.50 -11.31
C HIS A 290 -26.89 -6.97 -11.18
N ILE A 291 -26.36 -6.45 -10.08
CA ILE A 291 -26.38 -5.02 -9.74
C ILE A 291 -25.00 -4.35 -9.68
N ALA A 292 -23.93 -5.10 -9.41
CA ALA A 292 -22.59 -4.55 -9.16
C ALA A 292 -21.52 -5.65 -9.15
N TYR A 293 -20.25 -5.24 -9.16
CA TYR A 293 -19.12 -6.10 -8.82
C TYR A 293 -18.41 -5.56 -7.58
N VAL A 294 -18.00 -6.47 -6.70
CA VAL A 294 -17.11 -6.16 -5.58
C VAL A 294 -15.77 -6.83 -5.84
N VAL A 295 -14.71 -6.03 -5.84
CA VAL A 295 -13.36 -6.46 -6.23
C VAL A 295 -12.39 -6.16 -5.10
N THR A 296 -11.55 -7.14 -4.77
CA THR A 296 -10.42 -6.96 -3.86
C THR A 296 -9.13 -7.42 -4.52
N CYS A 297 -8.02 -6.80 -4.14
CA CYS A 297 -6.69 -7.29 -4.47
C CYS A 297 -5.79 -7.09 -3.25
N CYS A 298 -4.93 -8.05 -2.96
CA CYS A 298 -3.91 -7.87 -1.92
C CYS A 298 -2.59 -8.49 -2.35
N HIS A 299 -1.52 -7.99 -1.74
CA HIS A 299 -0.18 -8.53 -1.97
C HIS A 299 0.00 -9.82 -1.16
N HIS A 300 0.18 -10.94 -1.85
CA HIS A 300 0.48 -12.24 -1.26
C HIS A 300 1.99 -12.38 -1.02
N VAL A 301 2.33 -12.90 0.16
CA VAL A 301 3.73 -13.07 0.63
C VAL A 301 4.53 -14.07 -0.21
N ASP A 302 3.86 -14.96 -0.93
CA ASP A 302 4.50 -16.00 -1.72
C ASP A 302 3.67 -16.32 -2.95
N ILE A 303 4.35 -16.40 -4.09
CA ILE A 303 3.76 -16.78 -5.37
C ILE A 303 4.60 -17.87 -6.06
N GLY A 304 5.47 -18.56 -5.32
CA GLY A 304 6.41 -19.50 -5.90
C GLY A 304 7.59 -18.77 -6.54
N GLY A 305 8.08 -19.27 -7.67
CA GLY A 305 9.13 -18.62 -8.46
C GLY A 305 10.43 -18.33 -7.72
N ARG A 306 11.23 -17.41 -8.29
CA ARG A 306 12.46 -16.90 -7.68
C ARG A 306 12.10 -15.89 -6.57
N ARG A 307 12.57 -16.14 -5.35
CA ARG A 307 12.15 -15.37 -4.16
C ARG A 307 12.58 -13.90 -4.21
N ALA A 308 11.59 -13.02 -4.33
CA ALA A 308 11.65 -11.58 -4.09
C ALA A 308 12.86 -10.82 -4.65
N THR A 309 13.22 -11.02 -5.91
CA THR A 309 14.43 -10.44 -6.52
C THR A 309 14.19 -9.79 -7.87
N THR A 310 14.99 -8.77 -8.19
CA THR A 310 15.02 -8.18 -9.54
C THR A 310 15.80 -9.01 -10.56
N GLU A 311 16.37 -10.14 -10.16
CA GLU A 311 17.24 -10.94 -11.02
C GLU A 311 16.48 -11.90 -11.95
N SER A 312 15.16 -11.98 -11.84
CA SER A 312 14.33 -12.73 -12.80
C SER A 312 14.53 -12.18 -14.20
N ARG A 313 14.79 -13.07 -15.17
CA ARG A 313 15.12 -12.70 -16.56
C ARG A 313 13.92 -12.62 -17.48
N ASP A 314 12.89 -13.37 -17.14
CA ASP A 314 11.58 -13.33 -17.77
C ASP A 314 10.50 -13.55 -16.71
N ASN A 315 9.26 -13.31 -17.10
CA ASN A 315 8.11 -13.41 -16.21
C ASN A 315 7.84 -14.86 -15.73
N TYR A 316 8.32 -15.89 -16.44
CA TYR A 316 8.12 -17.28 -16.01
C TYR A 316 8.94 -17.62 -14.77
N GLU A 317 10.07 -16.92 -14.54
CA GLU A 317 10.87 -17.05 -13.32
C GLU A 317 10.19 -16.41 -12.09
N GLU A 318 9.16 -15.59 -12.27
CA GLU A 318 8.53 -14.80 -11.21
C GLU A 318 7.43 -15.55 -10.43
N GLY A 319 7.08 -16.76 -10.86
CA GLY A 319 6.19 -17.66 -10.13
C GLY A 319 4.83 -17.88 -10.77
N LEU A 320 3.85 -18.17 -9.93
CA LEU A 320 2.52 -18.61 -10.30
C LEU A 320 1.73 -17.46 -10.95
N ARG A 321 1.50 -17.60 -12.27
CA ARG A 321 0.55 -16.80 -13.03
C ARG A 321 -0.79 -17.53 -13.11
N ILE A 322 -1.75 -17.06 -12.34
CA ILE A 322 -3.15 -17.48 -12.29
C ILE A 322 -3.91 -16.75 -13.42
N PRO A 323 -4.36 -17.46 -14.47
CA PRO A 323 -5.24 -16.87 -15.47
C PRO A 323 -6.61 -16.55 -14.85
N MET A 324 -7.49 -15.89 -15.60
CA MET A 324 -8.84 -15.58 -15.15
C MET A 324 -9.67 -16.86 -15.02
N LEU A 325 -9.95 -17.27 -13.78
CA LEU A 325 -10.63 -18.54 -13.46
C LEU A 325 -11.80 -18.30 -12.50
N LYS A 326 -12.75 -19.23 -12.47
CA LYS A 326 -13.74 -19.32 -11.38
C LYS A 326 -13.10 -20.01 -10.17
N TYR A 327 -12.93 -19.27 -9.08
CA TYR A 327 -12.50 -19.77 -7.78
C TYR A 327 -13.65 -20.39 -6.98
N TYR A 328 -14.87 -19.84 -7.13
CA TYR A 328 -16.11 -20.50 -6.71
C TYR A 328 -17.05 -20.60 -7.91
N ARG A 329 -17.84 -21.67 -7.94
CA ARG A 329 -18.91 -21.91 -8.90
C ARG A 329 -20.21 -22.04 -8.12
N ALA A 330 -21.14 -21.10 -8.30
CA ALA A 330 -22.44 -21.14 -7.63
C ALA A 330 -22.38 -21.33 -6.10
N GLY A 331 -21.38 -20.73 -5.43
CA GLY A 331 -21.17 -20.85 -3.98
C GLY A 331 -20.32 -22.05 -3.55
N GLU A 332 -19.94 -22.94 -4.47
CA GLU A 332 -19.06 -24.07 -4.19
C GLU A 332 -17.61 -23.74 -4.57
N LEU A 333 -16.68 -24.01 -3.65
CA LEU A 333 -15.25 -23.81 -3.86
C LEU A 333 -14.74 -24.72 -4.99
N ASN A 334 -13.90 -24.17 -5.87
CA ASN A 334 -13.22 -24.94 -6.90
C ASN A 334 -11.93 -25.56 -6.34
N ASP A 335 -12.04 -26.79 -5.82
CA ASP A 335 -10.94 -27.53 -5.18
C ASP A 335 -9.72 -27.71 -6.09
N ASP A 336 -9.90 -27.85 -7.40
CA ASP A 336 -8.80 -27.99 -8.36
C ASP A 336 -7.93 -26.73 -8.42
N VAL A 337 -8.57 -25.55 -8.46
CA VAL A 337 -7.88 -24.26 -8.47
C VAL A 337 -7.14 -24.05 -7.16
N GLN A 338 -7.78 -24.35 -6.03
CA GLN A 338 -7.15 -24.27 -4.72
C GLN A 338 -5.94 -25.20 -4.59
N ALA A 339 -6.08 -26.46 -5.02
CA ALA A 339 -5.01 -27.45 -4.97
C ALA A 339 -3.82 -27.04 -5.84
N PHE A 340 -4.08 -26.47 -7.02
CA PHE A 340 -3.04 -25.97 -7.91
C PHE A 340 -2.27 -24.79 -7.28
N ILE A 341 -2.97 -23.82 -6.69
CA ILE A 341 -2.34 -22.70 -5.99
C ILE A 341 -1.49 -23.22 -4.83
N ALA A 342 -2.07 -24.05 -3.96
CA ALA A 342 -1.39 -24.60 -2.78
C ALA A 342 -0.10 -25.35 -3.12
N SER A 343 -0.09 -26.08 -4.23
CA SER A 343 1.08 -26.87 -4.67
C SER A 343 2.21 -26.04 -5.26
N ASN A 344 1.96 -24.77 -5.62
CA ASN A 344 2.93 -23.90 -6.28
C ASN A 344 3.48 -22.80 -5.37
N VAL A 345 3.06 -22.75 -4.10
CA VAL A 345 3.54 -21.80 -3.09
C VAL A 345 4.07 -22.55 -1.87
N ARG A 346 4.98 -21.92 -1.12
CA ARG A 346 5.61 -22.47 0.09
C ARG A 346 4.80 -22.13 1.34
N SER A 347 4.22 -20.94 1.39
CA SER A 347 3.39 -20.47 2.51
C SER A 347 1.91 -20.67 2.24
N HIS A 348 1.50 -21.89 1.86
CA HIS A 348 0.15 -22.16 1.35
C HIS A 348 -0.96 -21.81 2.36
N GLU A 349 -0.76 -22.05 3.66
CA GLU A 349 -1.78 -21.72 4.67
C GLU A 349 -2.06 -20.21 4.72
N THR A 350 -1.00 -19.40 4.67
CA THR A 350 -1.11 -17.94 4.63
C THR A 350 -1.77 -17.47 3.33
N VAL A 351 -1.33 -17.98 2.18
CA VAL A 351 -1.86 -17.59 0.86
C VAL A 351 -3.35 -17.96 0.74
N LEU A 352 -3.73 -19.20 1.06
CA LEU A 352 -5.12 -19.63 1.01
C LEU A 352 -5.97 -18.90 2.05
N GLY A 353 -5.42 -18.63 3.24
CA GLY A 353 -6.09 -17.83 4.27
C GLY A 353 -6.39 -16.41 3.81
N ASP A 354 -5.45 -15.75 3.14
CA ASP A 354 -5.65 -14.42 2.56
C ASP A 354 -6.65 -14.43 1.40
N LEU A 355 -6.66 -15.47 0.55
CA LEU A 355 -7.70 -15.62 -0.48
C LEU A 355 -9.10 -15.74 0.13
N GLN A 356 -9.25 -16.52 1.21
CA GLN A 356 -10.52 -16.63 1.93
C GLN A 356 -10.94 -15.32 2.60
N ALA A 357 -9.98 -14.55 3.13
CA ALA A 357 -10.22 -13.21 3.64
C ALA A 357 -10.72 -12.26 2.55
N GLN A 358 -10.15 -12.31 1.34
CA GLN A 358 -10.60 -11.54 0.17
C GLN A 358 -12.04 -11.90 -0.22
N VAL A 359 -12.38 -13.18 -0.33
CA VAL A 359 -13.74 -13.65 -0.65
C VAL A 359 -14.74 -13.18 0.42
N SER A 360 -14.38 -13.33 1.70
CA SER A 360 -15.23 -12.91 2.83
C SER A 360 -15.50 -11.40 2.82
N ALA A 361 -14.47 -10.59 2.56
CA ALA A 361 -14.62 -9.15 2.44
C ALA A 361 -15.53 -8.76 1.26
N CYS A 362 -15.39 -9.41 0.10
CA CYS A 362 -16.28 -9.17 -1.03
C CYS A 362 -17.75 -9.51 -0.71
N HIS A 363 -18.00 -10.62 0.01
CA HIS A 363 -19.35 -11.02 0.40
C HIS A 363 -20.03 -9.99 1.31
N VAL A 364 -19.32 -9.50 2.35
CA VAL A 364 -19.81 -8.41 3.21
C VAL A 364 -20.15 -7.17 2.39
N GLY A 365 -19.31 -6.83 1.42
CA GLY A 365 -19.58 -5.72 0.49
C GLY A 365 -20.86 -5.92 -0.34
N GLY A 366 -21.06 -7.11 -0.88
CA GLY A 366 -22.24 -7.46 -1.66
C GLY A 366 -23.52 -7.35 -0.84
N GLU A 367 -23.54 -7.88 0.38
CA GLU A 367 -24.68 -7.77 1.30
C GLU A 367 -25.06 -6.30 1.56
N ARG A 368 -24.07 -5.43 1.78
CA ARG A 368 -24.31 -4.00 2.02
C ARG A 368 -24.88 -3.26 0.81
N LEU A 369 -24.54 -3.70 -0.40
CA LEU A 369 -25.14 -3.17 -1.63
C LEU A 369 -26.60 -3.61 -1.77
N CYS A 370 -26.89 -4.87 -1.46
CA CYS A 370 -28.26 -5.38 -1.41
C CYS A 370 -29.11 -4.65 -0.35
N ASP A 371 -28.54 -4.33 0.82
CA ASP A 371 -29.20 -3.54 1.86
C ASP A 371 -29.63 -2.15 1.34
N ILE A 372 -28.78 -1.50 0.51
CA ILE A 372 -29.13 -0.22 -0.12
C ILE A 372 -30.32 -0.40 -1.05
N CYS A 373 -30.29 -1.39 -1.94
CA CYS A 373 -31.40 -1.65 -2.86
C CYS A 373 -32.71 -1.94 -2.11
N ALA A 374 -32.66 -2.78 -1.08
CA ALA A 374 -33.82 -3.13 -0.27
C ALA A 374 -34.41 -1.91 0.48
N GLU A 375 -33.57 -1.07 1.09
CA GLU A 375 -34.00 0.13 1.81
C GLU A 375 -34.65 1.16 0.88
N MET A 376 -34.08 1.34 -0.31
CA MET A 376 -34.56 2.31 -1.29
C MET A 376 -35.71 1.78 -2.17
N GLY A 377 -36.04 0.48 -2.07
CA GLY A 377 -36.99 -0.18 -2.97
C GLY A 377 -36.51 -0.19 -4.42
N TRP A 378 -35.19 -0.27 -4.63
CA TRP A 378 -34.57 -0.25 -5.95
C TRP A 378 -34.27 -1.66 -6.45
N THR A 379 -34.38 -1.85 -7.76
CA THR A 379 -34.01 -3.13 -8.41
C THR A 379 -32.55 -3.15 -8.86
N ASP A 380 -31.89 -1.99 -8.96
CA ASP A 380 -30.47 -1.85 -9.29
C ASP A 380 -29.88 -0.54 -8.74
N LEU A 381 -28.61 -0.29 -9.04
CA LEU A 381 -27.84 0.90 -8.63
C LEU A 381 -27.55 1.86 -9.81
N GLN A 382 -28.16 1.66 -10.98
CA GLN A 382 -27.70 2.31 -12.21
C GLN A 382 -27.88 3.83 -12.15
N GLY A 383 -29.06 4.30 -11.73
CA GLY A 383 -29.34 5.74 -11.62
C GLY A 383 -28.42 6.45 -10.61
N LEU A 384 -28.05 5.77 -9.52
CA LEU A 384 -27.06 6.29 -8.57
C LEU A 384 -25.66 6.36 -9.19
N SER A 385 -25.29 5.31 -9.93
CA SER A 385 -23.99 5.20 -10.60
C SER A 385 -23.80 6.30 -11.64
N ASP A 386 -24.81 6.55 -12.48
CA ASP A 386 -24.80 7.60 -13.49
C ASP A 386 -24.60 8.99 -12.86
N GLU A 387 -25.37 9.32 -11.82
CA GLU A 387 -25.24 10.61 -11.12
C GLU A 387 -23.85 10.81 -10.49
N ILE A 388 -23.28 9.77 -9.86
CA ILE A 388 -21.94 9.83 -9.26
C ILE A 388 -20.87 10.10 -10.33
N VAL A 389 -20.90 9.32 -11.42
CA VAL A 389 -19.89 9.38 -12.47
C VAL A 389 -19.96 10.71 -13.23
N GLU A 390 -21.16 11.14 -13.64
CA GLU A 390 -21.34 12.38 -14.40
C GLU A 390 -20.91 13.62 -13.60
N ARG A 391 -21.29 13.69 -12.32
CA ARG A 391 -20.90 14.82 -11.46
C ARG A 391 -19.41 14.83 -11.18
N SER A 392 -18.82 13.66 -10.92
CA SER A 392 -17.39 13.54 -10.68
C SER A 392 -16.58 13.97 -11.90
N GLU A 393 -17.03 13.58 -13.11
CA GLU A 393 -16.41 14.01 -14.36
C GLU A 393 -16.50 15.52 -14.52
N ALA A 394 -17.69 16.12 -14.35
CA ALA A 394 -17.88 17.56 -14.48
C ALA A 394 -16.96 18.35 -13.54
N VAL A 395 -16.92 17.98 -12.25
CA VAL A 395 -16.07 18.63 -11.24
C VAL A 395 -14.58 18.45 -11.57
N THR A 396 -14.17 17.28 -12.05
CA THR A 396 -12.78 17.03 -12.42
C THR A 396 -12.37 17.89 -13.62
N ARG A 397 -13.21 17.99 -14.65
CA ARG A 397 -12.97 18.86 -15.81
C ARG A 397 -12.89 20.33 -15.41
N GLU A 398 -13.72 20.77 -14.47
CA GLU A 398 -13.67 22.12 -13.93
C GLU A 398 -12.36 22.39 -13.19
N GLU A 399 -11.90 21.50 -12.31
CA GLU A 399 -10.62 21.64 -11.61
C GLU A 399 -9.43 21.65 -12.58
N ILE A 400 -9.47 20.83 -13.64
CA ILE A 400 -8.42 20.86 -14.68
C ILE A 400 -8.37 22.22 -15.37
N ASN A 401 -9.53 22.83 -15.68
CA ASN A 401 -9.59 24.16 -16.32
C ASN A 401 -9.04 25.30 -15.43
N ARG A 402 -8.88 25.07 -14.12
CA ARG A 402 -8.24 26.04 -13.20
C ARG A 402 -6.72 26.00 -13.27
N LEU A 403 -6.13 24.95 -13.82
CA LEU A 403 -4.69 24.85 -14.06
C LEU A 403 -4.30 25.68 -15.28
N LYS A 404 -3.05 26.13 -15.34
CA LYS A 404 -2.53 26.86 -16.49
C LYS A 404 -2.43 25.93 -17.72
N PRO A 405 -3.17 26.18 -18.82
CA PRO A 405 -3.07 25.36 -20.01
C PRO A 405 -1.66 25.39 -20.60
N GLY A 406 -1.23 24.27 -21.19
CA GLY A 406 0.09 24.16 -21.79
C GLY A 406 0.59 22.74 -21.93
N VAL A 407 1.78 22.62 -22.53
CA VAL A 407 2.54 21.38 -22.61
C VAL A 407 3.79 21.56 -21.76
N TYR A 408 3.97 20.68 -20.79
CA TYR A 408 5.08 20.72 -19.84
C TYR A 408 5.89 19.44 -19.94
N THR A 409 7.21 19.53 -19.90
CA THR A 409 8.09 18.39 -20.10
C THR A 409 9.12 18.23 -18.98
N HIS A 410 9.50 17.00 -18.72
CA HIS A 410 10.59 16.66 -17.81
C HIS A 410 11.26 15.35 -18.24
N GLU A 411 12.56 15.25 -18.01
CA GLU A 411 13.36 14.04 -18.21
C GLU A 411 13.99 13.66 -16.88
N ALA A 412 13.86 12.39 -16.48
CA ALA A 412 14.54 11.88 -15.30
C ALA A 412 15.40 10.66 -15.61
N LYS A 413 16.47 10.53 -14.83
CA LYS A 413 17.38 9.39 -14.84
C LYS A 413 17.19 8.59 -13.56
N ILE A 414 16.99 7.28 -13.73
CA ILE A 414 16.81 6.33 -12.62
C ILE A 414 17.92 5.30 -12.70
N ASP A 415 18.69 5.16 -11.63
CA ASP A 415 19.70 4.11 -11.49
C ASP A 415 19.04 2.75 -11.30
N ILE A 416 19.55 1.74 -11.99
CA ILE A 416 19.07 0.37 -11.90
C ILE A 416 20.21 -0.58 -11.51
N VAL A 417 19.83 -1.78 -11.08
CA VAL A 417 20.77 -2.83 -10.66
C VAL A 417 21.82 -3.09 -11.73
N GLY A 418 23.09 -3.16 -11.33
CA GLY A 418 24.21 -3.33 -12.26
C GLY A 418 24.84 -2.04 -12.75
N GLY A 419 24.36 -0.87 -12.31
CA GLY A 419 24.96 0.44 -12.60
C GLY A 419 24.44 1.09 -13.89
N ASP A 420 23.52 0.44 -14.59
CA ASP A 420 22.84 1.00 -15.76
C ASP A 420 21.85 2.09 -15.35
N THR A 421 21.40 2.89 -16.31
CA THR A 421 20.44 3.97 -16.10
C THR A 421 19.27 3.85 -17.06
N VAL A 422 18.06 4.05 -16.53
CA VAL A 422 16.82 4.19 -17.30
C VAL A 422 16.48 5.68 -17.39
N ILE A 423 16.17 6.13 -18.59
CA ILE A 423 15.66 7.47 -18.87
C ILE A 423 14.13 7.38 -19.01
N ILE A 424 13.42 8.23 -18.26
CA ILE A 424 11.97 8.41 -18.38
C ILE A 424 11.69 9.80 -18.92
N GLN A 425 11.04 9.85 -20.09
CA GLN A 425 10.52 11.08 -20.68
C GLN A 425 9.11 11.30 -20.17
N THR A 426 8.75 12.51 -19.78
CA THR A 426 7.40 12.85 -19.33
C THR A 426 6.94 14.14 -20.00
N SER A 427 5.81 14.08 -20.70
CA SER A 427 5.11 15.23 -21.25
C SER A 427 3.71 15.29 -20.67
N VAL A 428 3.31 16.43 -20.10
CA VAL A 428 1.98 16.66 -19.54
C VAL A 428 1.30 17.78 -20.31
N THR A 429 0.24 17.44 -21.02
CA THR A 429 -0.60 18.40 -21.74
C THR A 429 -1.86 18.69 -20.92
N ILE A 430 -2.10 19.96 -20.62
CA ILE A 430 -3.25 20.44 -19.84
C ILE A 430 -4.07 21.41 -20.70
N GLY A 431 -5.37 21.13 -20.83
CA GLY A 431 -6.29 22.00 -21.57
C GLY A 431 -7.63 21.32 -21.85
N ASP A 432 -8.65 22.12 -22.20
CA ASP A 432 -9.99 21.65 -22.59
C ASP A 432 -10.64 20.65 -21.62
N GLY A 433 -10.44 20.89 -20.31
CA GLY A 433 -10.91 20.01 -19.24
C GLY A 433 -10.30 18.60 -19.31
N ARG A 434 -9.07 18.45 -19.84
CA ARG A 434 -8.35 17.18 -19.99
C ARG A 434 -6.89 17.30 -19.59
N ILE A 435 -6.33 16.18 -19.15
CA ILE A 435 -4.88 16.01 -18.93
C ILE A 435 -4.42 14.79 -19.73
N VAL A 436 -3.38 14.96 -20.55
CA VAL A 436 -2.69 13.85 -21.22
C VAL A 436 -1.29 13.77 -20.65
N VAL A 437 -0.95 12.63 -20.06
CA VAL A 437 0.42 12.31 -19.62
C VAL A 437 1.01 11.31 -20.60
N ASP A 438 2.05 11.71 -21.30
CA ASP A 438 2.72 10.93 -22.34
C ASP A 438 4.17 10.64 -21.95
N PHE A 439 4.50 9.35 -21.89
CA PHE A 439 5.83 8.84 -21.57
C PHE A 439 6.60 8.33 -22.80
N SER A 440 6.14 8.63 -24.01
CA SER A 440 6.81 8.24 -25.26
C SER A 440 8.25 8.78 -25.31
N GLY A 441 9.17 7.98 -25.86
CA GLY A 441 10.61 8.26 -25.83
C GLY A 441 11.32 7.82 -24.54
N SER A 442 10.60 7.23 -23.58
CA SER A 442 11.22 6.55 -22.43
C SER A 442 12.01 5.32 -22.87
N SER A 443 12.94 4.89 -22.03
CA SER A 443 13.81 3.75 -22.35
C SER A 443 13.03 2.47 -22.65
N ALA A 444 13.59 1.62 -23.52
CA ALA A 444 13.09 0.28 -23.78
C ALA A 444 13.02 -0.55 -22.49
N GLN A 445 12.15 -1.56 -22.48
CA GLN A 445 12.11 -2.55 -21.40
C GLN A 445 13.50 -3.18 -21.16
N VAL A 446 13.82 -3.43 -19.90
CA VAL A 446 15.13 -3.89 -19.45
C VAL A 446 15.09 -5.33 -18.97
N LYS A 447 16.27 -5.96 -18.85
CA LYS A 447 16.38 -7.35 -18.38
C LYS A 447 16.04 -7.53 -16.90
N PRO A 448 16.46 -6.64 -15.97
CA PRO A 448 16.06 -6.78 -14.56
C PRO A 448 14.54 -6.69 -14.41
N ALA A 449 14.00 -7.39 -13.42
CA ALA A 449 12.57 -7.42 -13.10
C ALA A 449 12.10 -6.12 -12.45
N ILE A 450 12.11 -5.02 -13.22
CA ILE A 450 11.68 -3.68 -12.79
C ILE A 450 10.75 -3.00 -13.81
N ASN A 451 10.42 -3.71 -14.89
CA ASN A 451 9.52 -3.20 -15.91
C ASN A 451 8.09 -3.06 -15.37
N CYS A 452 7.31 -2.20 -16.01
CA CYS A 452 5.92 -1.95 -15.68
C CYS A 452 5.00 -2.30 -16.86
N THR A 453 3.83 -2.87 -16.56
CA THR A 453 2.73 -2.94 -17.51
C THR A 453 2.00 -1.59 -17.57
N LEU A 454 1.30 -1.32 -18.67
CA LEU A 454 0.55 -0.06 -18.81
C LEU A 454 -0.48 0.13 -17.69
N ALA A 455 -1.16 -0.93 -17.25
CA ALA A 455 -2.13 -0.86 -16.16
C ALA A 455 -1.51 -0.28 -14.88
N TYR A 456 -0.28 -0.72 -14.56
CA TYR A 456 0.46 -0.24 -13.40
C TYR A 456 0.98 1.20 -13.58
N THR A 457 1.51 1.52 -14.76
CA THR A 457 1.96 2.86 -15.12
C THR A 457 0.82 3.87 -15.03
N SER A 458 -0.35 3.54 -15.59
CA SER A 458 -1.54 4.37 -15.52
C SER A 458 -2.00 4.58 -14.09
N ALA A 459 -1.98 3.55 -13.24
CA ALA A 459 -2.40 3.65 -11.84
C ALA A 459 -1.61 4.70 -11.04
N TYR A 460 -0.28 4.68 -11.11
CA TYR A 460 0.54 5.67 -10.41
C TYR A 460 0.48 7.05 -11.06
N THR A 461 0.29 7.12 -12.38
CA THR A 461 0.08 8.39 -13.08
C THR A 461 -1.24 9.06 -12.67
N TYR A 462 -2.34 8.30 -12.64
CA TYR A 462 -3.63 8.77 -12.16
C TYR A 462 -3.54 9.26 -10.71
N PHE A 463 -2.88 8.50 -9.83
CA PHE A 463 -2.67 8.93 -8.45
C PHE A 463 -1.95 10.28 -8.37
N GLY A 464 -0.84 10.43 -9.09
CA GLY A 464 -0.09 11.70 -9.13
C GLY A 464 -0.98 12.86 -9.57
N VAL A 465 -1.67 12.71 -10.71
CA VAL A 465 -2.57 13.74 -11.25
C VAL A 465 -3.71 14.06 -10.29
N LEU A 466 -4.39 13.06 -9.73
CA LEU A 466 -5.52 13.28 -8.83
C LEU A 466 -5.10 13.96 -7.52
N CYS A 467 -3.91 13.65 -6.97
CA CYS A 467 -3.37 14.34 -5.79
C CYS A 467 -3.05 15.82 -6.04
N MET A 468 -2.79 16.22 -7.30
CA MET A 468 -2.60 17.62 -7.70
C MET A 468 -3.92 18.38 -7.83
N LEU A 469 -5.02 17.67 -8.14
CA LEU A 469 -6.34 18.26 -8.29
C LEU A 469 -7.03 18.40 -6.92
N ASN A 470 -7.59 19.58 -6.63
CA ASN A 470 -8.30 19.83 -5.36
C ASN A 470 -9.75 19.32 -5.45
N LEU A 471 -9.92 18.02 -5.71
CA LEU A 471 -11.24 17.42 -5.90
C LEU A 471 -12.00 17.30 -4.57
N PRO A 472 -13.28 17.73 -4.51
CA PRO A 472 -14.13 17.54 -3.33
C PRO A 472 -14.70 16.12 -3.22
N VAL A 473 -14.45 15.28 -4.23
CA VAL A 473 -14.97 13.92 -4.37
C VAL A 473 -13.84 12.91 -4.34
N SER A 474 -14.13 11.69 -3.88
CA SER A 474 -13.19 10.59 -3.95
C SER A 474 -13.08 10.04 -5.38
N ILE A 475 -11.93 9.44 -5.68
CA ILE A 475 -11.65 8.77 -6.96
C ILE A 475 -12.75 7.76 -7.32
N ASN A 476 -13.20 7.87 -8.57
CA ASN A 476 -14.17 6.99 -9.24
C ASN A 476 -14.01 7.13 -10.76
N GLU A 477 -14.82 6.41 -11.55
CA GLU A 477 -14.76 6.42 -13.02
C GLU A 477 -14.78 7.84 -13.60
N GLY A 478 -15.66 8.71 -13.09
CA GLY A 478 -15.81 10.08 -13.57
C GLY A 478 -14.55 10.92 -13.35
N THR A 479 -13.84 10.71 -12.24
CA THR A 479 -12.56 11.40 -11.99
C THR A 479 -11.42 10.96 -12.91
N LEU A 480 -11.52 9.74 -13.47
CA LEU A 480 -10.47 9.16 -14.31
C LEU A 480 -10.65 9.50 -15.79
N ARG A 481 -11.89 9.59 -16.28
CA ARG A 481 -12.22 9.86 -17.70
C ARG A 481 -11.51 11.07 -18.33
N PRO A 482 -11.28 12.19 -17.63
CA PRO A 482 -10.58 13.35 -18.20
C PRO A 482 -9.06 13.16 -18.35
N ILE A 483 -8.49 12.06 -17.85
CA ILE A 483 -7.06 11.82 -17.78
C ILE A 483 -6.67 10.69 -18.73
N THR A 484 -5.74 10.95 -19.63
CA THR A 484 -5.20 9.95 -20.56
C THR A 484 -3.74 9.68 -20.23
N VAL A 485 -3.34 8.42 -20.23
CA VAL A 485 -1.95 7.99 -20.02
C VAL A 485 -1.47 7.24 -21.24
N VAL A 486 -0.30 7.65 -21.75
CA VAL A 486 0.32 7.07 -22.96
C VAL A 486 1.73 6.61 -22.63
N ALA A 487 2.07 5.40 -23.05
CA ALA A 487 3.43 4.87 -23.01
C ALA A 487 3.63 3.89 -24.16
N GLU A 488 4.77 3.99 -24.86
CA GLU A 488 5.09 3.13 -26.00
C GLU A 488 5.19 1.67 -25.59
N GLU A 489 4.52 0.79 -26.32
CA GLU A 489 4.61 -0.65 -26.10
C GLU A 489 6.04 -1.15 -26.36
N GLY A 490 6.59 -1.90 -25.41
CA GLY A 490 7.99 -2.32 -25.39
C GLY A 490 8.93 -1.36 -24.63
N SER A 491 8.42 -0.27 -24.09
CA SER A 491 9.14 0.57 -23.13
C SER A 491 9.15 -0.04 -21.73
N VAL A 492 10.00 0.48 -20.85
CA VAL A 492 10.04 0.10 -19.42
C VAL A 492 8.72 0.40 -18.69
N LEU A 493 7.89 1.30 -19.23
CA LEU A 493 6.59 1.70 -18.66
C LEU A 493 5.39 1.01 -19.32
N ASN A 494 5.59 0.25 -20.40
CA ASN A 494 4.57 -0.55 -21.04
C ASN A 494 5.22 -1.76 -21.72
N CYS A 495 5.78 -2.65 -20.89
CA CYS A 495 6.59 -3.75 -21.38
C CYS A 495 5.75 -4.88 -22.02
N ARG A 496 6.35 -5.56 -23.00
CA ARG A 496 5.75 -6.74 -23.65
C ARG A 496 6.04 -8.01 -22.86
N PHE A 497 5.08 -8.93 -22.84
CA PHE A 497 5.33 -10.29 -22.39
C PHE A 497 6.46 -10.93 -23.21
N PRO A 498 7.42 -11.67 -22.60
CA PRO A 498 7.49 -12.08 -21.19
C PRO A 498 8.46 -11.23 -20.33
N ALA A 499 8.49 -9.91 -20.49
CA ALA A 499 9.32 -9.05 -19.63
C ALA A 499 9.01 -9.28 -18.14
N PRO A 500 10.03 -9.34 -17.28
CA PRO A 500 9.84 -9.52 -15.84
C PRO A 500 9.42 -8.20 -15.17
N VAL A 501 8.46 -8.28 -14.24
CA VAL A 501 7.74 -7.14 -13.63
C VAL A 501 7.68 -7.18 -12.09
N PHE A 502 8.26 -8.17 -11.43
CA PHE A 502 8.19 -8.37 -9.98
C PHE A 502 8.57 -7.10 -9.18
N GLY A 503 9.63 -6.42 -9.61
CA GLY A 503 10.14 -5.19 -9.00
C GLY A 503 9.63 -3.91 -9.63
N ARG A 504 8.46 -3.89 -10.27
CA ARG A 504 7.86 -2.71 -10.94
C ARG A 504 7.84 -1.44 -10.08
N THR A 505 7.84 -1.58 -8.75
CA THR A 505 7.93 -0.45 -7.81
C THR A 505 9.25 0.32 -7.91
N ALA A 506 10.31 -0.26 -8.46
CA ALA A 506 11.57 0.43 -8.67
C ALA A 506 11.49 1.54 -9.73
N ILE A 507 10.52 1.48 -10.64
CA ILE A 507 10.31 2.48 -11.70
C ILE A 507 8.97 3.18 -11.51
N GLY A 508 7.85 2.45 -11.41
CA GLY A 508 6.53 3.08 -11.48
C GLY A 508 6.17 3.98 -10.29
N THR A 509 6.85 3.89 -9.14
CA THR A 509 6.63 4.84 -8.05
C THR A 509 7.26 6.21 -8.31
N PHE A 510 8.11 6.36 -9.35
CA PHE A 510 8.62 7.68 -9.74
C PHE A 510 7.57 8.53 -10.45
N LEU A 511 6.54 7.92 -11.06
CA LEU A 511 5.65 8.61 -11.99
C LEU A 511 4.96 9.86 -11.39
N PRO A 512 4.46 9.86 -10.14
CA PRO A 512 3.93 11.08 -9.52
C PRO A 512 4.96 12.21 -9.43
N ASP A 513 6.18 11.90 -8.98
CA ASP A 513 7.27 12.88 -8.88
C ASP A 513 7.60 13.47 -10.27
N LEU A 514 7.62 12.63 -11.32
CA LEU A 514 7.92 13.08 -12.69
C LEU A 514 6.83 13.99 -13.26
N VAL A 515 5.56 13.65 -13.02
CA VAL A 515 4.43 14.51 -13.39
C VAL A 515 4.54 15.85 -12.68
N TYR A 516 4.87 15.86 -11.38
CA TYR A 516 5.03 17.08 -10.60
C TYR A 516 6.18 17.95 -11.08
N GLN A 517 7.34 17.35 -11.37
CA GLN A 517 8.48 18.09 -11.90
C GLN A 517 8.18 18.72 -13.26
N ALA A 518 7.45 18.01 -14.14
CA ALA A 518 7.03 18.56 -15.42
C ALA A 518 6.11 19.78 -15.22
N VAL A 519 5.02 19.65 -14.45
CA VAL A 519 3.98 20.68 -14.35
C VAL A 519 4.28 21.80 -13.36
N ALA A 520 5.34 21.71 -12.56
CA ALA A 520 5.70 22.73 -11.57
C ALA A 520 5.69 24.18 -12.08
N PRO A 521 6.12 24.51 -13.32
CA PRO A 521 6.03 25.87 -13.85
C PRO A 521 4.59 26.37 -14.10
N GLY A 522 3.62 25.47 -14.29
CA GLY A 522 2.22 25.77 -14.60
C GLY A 522 1.23 25.53 -13.46
N ALA A 523 1.63 24.74 -12.46
CA ALA A 523 0.80 24.33 -11.32
C ALA A 523 1.60 24.36 -10.01
N SER A 524 2.38 25.42 -9.80
CA SER A 524 3.32 25.55 -8.68
C SER A 524 2.64 25.37 -7.31
N ASP A 525 1.44 25.90 -7.11
CA ASP A 525 0.66 25.76 -5.87
C ASP A 525 0.07 24.37 -5.65
N ARG A 526 0.20 23.45 -6.61
CA ARG A 526 -0.46 22.13 -6.61
C ARG A 526 0.48 20.93 -6.52
N VAL A 527 1.79 21.16 -6.55
CA VAL A 527 2.79 20.08 -6.60
C VAL A 527 3.65 20.01 -5.33
N CYS A 528 4.31 18.87 -5.12
CA CYS A 528 5.40 18.73 -4.16
C CYS A 528 6.71 18.40 -4.87
N ALA A 529 7.83 18.62 -4.18
CA ALA A 529 9.15 18.17 -4.62
C ALA A 529 9.26 16.63 -4.61
N GLY A 530 10.38 16.09 -5.11
CA GLY A 530 10.62 14.65 -5.17
C GLY A 530 10.65 14.01 -3.78
N ALA A 531 10.13 12.78 -3.67
CA ALA A 531 10.07 12.05 -2.41
C ALA A 531 11.30 11.15 -2.21
N GLY A 532 11.80 11.08 -0.98
CA GLY A 532 12.87 10.15 -0.58
C GLY A 532 12.40 8.72 -0.35
N ALA A 533 11.10 8.54 -0.15
CA ALA A 533 10.45 7.23 -0.17
C ALA A 533 10.42 6.62 -1.59
N THR A 534 10.70 7.38 -2.65
CA THR A 534 10.70 6.88 -4.03
C THR A 534 12.12 6.50 -4.49
N PRO A 535 12.38 5.25 -4.94
CA PRO A 535 11.44 4.13 -5.03
C PRO A 535 11.26 3.42 -3.69
N MET A 536 10.26 2.53 -3.61
CA MET A 536 9.93 1.84 -2.37
C MET A 536 11.12 1.08 -1.74
N TRP A 537 11.37 1.37 -0.45
CA TRP A 537 12.38 0.70 0.36
C TRP A 537 11.78 -0.48 1.13
N GLY A 538 11.92 -1.66 0.55
CA GLY A 538 11.36 -2.91 1.06
C GLY A 538 12.46 -3.91 1.44
N GLN A 539 12.22 -4.75 2.44
CA GLN A 539 13.17 -5.76 2.91
C GLN A 539 12.46 -7.11 2.94
N TYR A 540 12.86 -8.00 2.04
CA TYR A 540 12.37 -9.36 1.97
C TYR A 540 13.40 -10.29 2.59
N MET A 541 12.97 -11.16 3.49
CA MET A 541 13.87 -12.12 4.13
C MET A 541 13.19 -13.49 4.19
N PHE A 542 13.96 -14.55 4.02
CA PHE A 542 13.46 -15.92 3.99
C PHE A 542 14.44 -16.80 4.74
N GLY A 543 13.95 -17.50 5.75
CA GLY A 543 14.78 -18.39 6.54
C GLY A 543 13.95 -19.31 7.41
N LYS A 544 14.64 -20.00 8.32
CA LYS A 544 14.05 -20.96 9.23
C LYS A 544 14.43 -20.64 10.66
N ARG A 545 13.48 -20.73 11.57
CA ARG A 545 13.69 -20.63 13.01
C ARG A 545 14.19 -21.96 13.58
N ARG A 546 14.71 -21.91 14.81
CA ARG A 546 15.20 -23.09 15.54
C ARG A 546 14.09 -24.05 15.97
N ASP A 547 12.85 -23.57 16.12
CA ASP A 547 11.66 -24.40 16.37
C ASP A 547 11.20 -25.19 15.13
N GLY A 548 11.76 -24.90 13.95
CA GLY A 548 11.42 -25.56 12.70
C GLY A 548 10.54 -24.73 11.77
N GLU A 549 9.99 -23.60 12.24
CA GLU A 549 9.08 -22.77 11.47
C GLU A 549 9.82 -21.93 10.42
N ASN A 550 9.20 -21.75 9.25
CA ASN A 550 9.71 -20.85 8.23
C ASN A 550 9.29 -19.41 8.54
N PHE A 551 10.12 -18.44 8.16
CA PHE A 551 9.73 -17.03 8.14
C PHE A 551 9.97 -16.43 6.75
N ALA A 552 9.05 -15.55 6.34
CA ALA A 552 9.07 -14.84 5.07
C ALA A 552 8.54 -13.39 5.22
N PRO A 553 9.06 -12.58 6.17
CA PRO A 553 8.62 -11.20 6.36
C PRO A 553 8.83 -10.36 5.11
N PHE A 554 7.94 -9.39 4.94
CA PHE A 554 8.17 -8.23 4.10
C PHE A 554 8.06 -6.99 4.98
N ASN A 555 9.13 -6.21 5.07
CA ASN A 555 9.14 -4.95 5.82
C ASN A 555 9.29 -3.77 4.87
N VAL A 556 8.60 -2.68 5.16
CA VAL A 556 8.71 -1.42 4.43
C VAL A 556 9.19 -0.32 5.36
N SER A 557 10.14 0.47 4.85
CA SER A 557 10.62 1.69 5.47
C SER A 557 10.47 2.84 4.49
N SER A 558 10.33 4.06 5.00
CA SER A 558 9.98 5.21 4.17
C SER A 558 10.89 6.38 4.45
N GLY A 559 11.23 7.09 3.38
CA GLY A 559 11.97 8.35 3.41
C GLY A 559 11.05 9.55 3.64
N GLY A 560 11.59 10.74 3.44
CA GLY A 560 10.81 11.98 3.56
C GLY A 560 9.94 12.28 2.34
N LEU A 561 8.73 12.78 2.55
CA LEU A 561 7.92 13.39 1.50
C LEU A 561 8.57 14.71 1.05
N GLY A 562 8.47 15.04 -0.24
CA GLY A 562 8.92 16.34 -0.76
C GLY A 562 8.18 17.52 -0.14
N ALA A 563 8.86 18.67 -0.09
CA ALA A 563 8.27 19.92 0.34
C ALA A 563 7.11 20.35 -0.58
N ARG A 564 6.14 21.07 -0.02
CA ARG A 564 4.97 21.61 -0.74
C ARG A 564 5.09 23.12 -0.84
N ALA A 565 4.32 23.71 -1.76
CA ALA A 565 4.31 25.16 -1.99
C ALA A 565 4.06 26.02 -0.75
N ASN A 566 3.47 25.45 0.31
CA ASN A 566 3.08 26.15 1.54
C ASN A 566 3.57 25.49 2.84
N LYS A 567 4.24 24.33 2.80
CA LYS A 567 4.57 23.54 4.00
C LYS A 567 5.80 22.66 3.78
N ASP A 568 6.56 22.46 4.86
CA ASP A 568 7.67 21.49 4.88
C ASP A 568 7.16 20.07 4.60
N GLY A 569 8.00 19.24 3.99
CA GLY A 569 7.73 17.83 3.77
C GLY A 569 7.57 17.06 5.07
N VAL A 570 6.78 15.98 5.05
CA VAL A 570 6.58 15.12 6.22
C VAL A 570 7.69 14.07 6.25
N SER A 571 8.42 13.98 7.36
CA SER A 571 9.51 13.01 7.52
C SER A 571 8.98 11.58 7.58
N CYS A 572 9.70 10.64 6.96
CA CYS A 572 9.38 9.21 7.00
C CYS A 572 7.94 8.85 6.57
N LEU A 573 7.32 9.66 5.70
CA LEU A 573 5.98 9.41 5.18
C LEU A 573 6.08 8.66 3.85
N ALA A 574 5.39 7.53 3.76
CA ALA A 574 5.29 6.78 2.52
C ALA A 574 4.54 7.61 1.46
N PHE A 575 5.19 7.82 0.32
CA PHE A 575 4.62 8.45 -0.87
C PHE A 575 5.46 8.01 -2.07
N PRO A 576 4.85 7.67 -3.22
CA PRO A 576 3.41 7.69 -3.52
C PRO A 576 2.66 6.40 -3.16
N TYR A 577 3.32 5.45 -2.50
CA TYR A 577 2.68 4.22 -2.02
C TYR A 577 2.16 4.43 -0.59
N ASN A 578 0.94 3.99 -0.30
CA ASN A 578 0.24 4.25 0.97
C ASN A 578 0.35 3.06 1.95
N VAL A 579 1.50 2.40 2.00
CA VAL A 579 1.74 1.30 2.94
C VAL A 579 2.31 1.79 4.26
N GLY A 580 1.90 1.13 5.34
CA GLY A 580 2.42 1.35 6.69
C GLY A 580 3.85 0.86 6.84
N ASN A 581 4.54 1.39 7.85
CA ASN A 581 5.81 0.84 8.28
C ASN A 581 5.58 -0.36 9.23
N THR A 582 6.44 -1.37 9.17
CA THR A 582 6.33 -2.48 10.14
C THR A 582 6.81 -2.01 11.52
N PRO A 583 6.04 -2.23 12.60
CA PRO A 583 6.49 -1.96 13.96
C PRO A 583 7.75 -2.76 14.33
N VAL A 584 8.62 -2.19 15.16
CA VAL A 584 9.88 -2.83 15.59
C VAL A 584 9.61 -4.16 16.28
N GLU A 585 8.68 -4.19 17.23
CA GLU A 585 8.33 -5.41 17.97
C GLU A 585 7.78 -6.50 17.05
N VAL A 586 7.07 -6.13 15.99
CA VAL A 586 6.55 -7.09 15.01
C VAL A 586 7.70 -7.71 14.23
N ILE A 587 8.62 -6.91 13.65
CA ILE A 587 9.74 -7.48 12.88
C ILE A 587 10.67 -8.35 13.75
N GLU A 588 10.94 -7.95 15.00
CA GLU A 588 11.76 -8.74 15.94
C GLU A 588 11.04 -10.02 16.39
N SER A 589 9.70 -10.00 16.45
CA SER A 589 8.93 -11.21 16.71
C SER A 589 8.89 -12.15 15.51
N GLU A 590 8.95 -11.64 14.28
CA GLU A 590 8.78 -12.37 13.01
C GLU A 590 10.08 -12.85 12.38
N VAL A 591 11.21 -12.28 12.80
CA VAL A 591 12.53 -12.64 12.29
C VAL A 591 13.51 -12.72 13.44
N PRO A 592 14.42 -13.71 13.49
CA PRO A 592 15.49 -13.77 14.49
C PRO A 592 16.52 -12.62 14.34
N MET A 593 16.09 -11.38 14.55
CA MET A 593 16.86 -10.16 14.38
C MET A 593 16.52 -9.14 15.47
N ILE A 594 17.34 -8.09 15.54
CA ILE A 594 17.09 -6.92 16.38
C ILE A 594 17.21 -5.64 15.54
N VAL A 595 16.36 -4.66 15.82
CA VAL A 595 16.49 -3.28 15.32
C VAL A 595 17.43 -2.52 16.25
N GLU A 596 18.64 -2.24 15.79
CA GLU A 596 19.62 -1.48 16.61
C GLU A 596 19.37 0.02 16.57
N GLU A 597 18.88 0.54 15.44
CA GLU A 597 18.58 1.96 15.28
C GLU A 597 17.44 2.14 14.30
N ARG A 598 16.50 3.03 14.66
CA ARG A 598 15.49 3.58 13.76
C ARG A 598 15.27 5.06 14.11
N SER A 599 15.95 5.94 13.41
CA SER A 599 16.03 7.37 13.75
C SER A 599 15.83 8.25 12.51
N LEU A 600 15.50 9.52 12.72
CA LEU A 600 15.55 10.50 11.64
C LEU A 600 17.02 10.72 11.24
N TRP A 601 17.26 10.82 9.94
CA TRP A 601 18.59 11.14 9.43
C TRP A 601 18.81 12.66 9.45
N GLU A 602 19.65 13.16 10.37
CA GLU A 602 20.08 14.56 10.44
C GLU A 602 20.60 15.05 9.06
N ASP A 603 20.31 16.31 8.72
CA ASP A 603 20.69 16.97 7.45
C ASP A 603 20.17 16.31 6.17
N SER A 604 19.24 15.35 6.28
CA SER A 604 18.75 14.59 5.13
C SER A 604 17.57 15.21 4.38
N ALA A 605 16.98 16.29 4.89
CA ALA A 605 15.93 17.01 4.18
C ALA A 605 16.52 17.91 3.10
N GLY A 606 15.95 17.88 1.88
CA GLY A 606 16.30 18.82 0.84
C GLY A 606 16.00 20.26 1.27
N PRO A 607 16.96 21.20 1.16
CA PRO A 607 16.77 22.56 1.65
C PRO A 607 15.84 23.35 0.71
N GLY A 608 15.04 24.25 1.26
CA GLY A 608 14.18 25.15 0.50
C GLY A 608 13.50 26.14 1.42
N ARG A 609 12.77 27.13 0.88
CA ARG A 609 11.85 27.97 1.67
C ARG A 609 11.00 27.07 2.56
N PHE A 610 10.50 26.01 1.95
CA PHE A 610 10.01 24.83 2.64
C PHE A 610 10.98 23.68 2.42
N ARG A 611 11.48 23.08 3.51
CA ARG A 611 12.39 21.92 3.43
C ARG A 611 11.62 20.65 3.18
N GLY A 612 12.26 19.64 2.61
CA GLY A 612 11.69 18.30 2.53
C GLY A 612 11.48 17.67 3.92
N GLY A 613 10.84 16.50 3.93
CA GLY A 613 10.82 15.63 5.09
C GLY A 613 12.20 14.99 5.31
N PHE A 614 12.56 14.72 6.56
CA PHE A 614 13.78 13.99 6.85
C PHE A 614 13.64 12.51 6.46
N GLY A 615 14.75 11.96 5.99
CA GLY A 615 14.94 10.54 5.77
C GLY A 615 15.14 9.77 7.07
N GLN A 616 15.53 8.50 6.94
CA GLN A 616 15.62 7.56 8.05
C GLN A 616 16.96 6.81 8.04
N LYS A 617 17.59 6.69 9.20
CA LYS A 617 18.62 5.69 9.45
C LYS A 617 17.95 4.45 10.02
N TYR A 618 18.21 3.30 9.42
CA TYR A 618 17.64 2.04 9.85
C TYR A 618 18.69 0.94 9.87
N VAL A 619 18.91 0.39 11.05
CA VAL A 619 19.95 -0.62 11.29
C VAL A 619 19.32 -1.88 11.85
N LEU A 620 19.57 -2.99 11.17
CA LEU A 620 19.15 -4.33 11.57
C LEU A 620 20.37 -5.19 11.81
N ARG A 621 20.31 -6.05 12.82
CA ARG A 621 21.29 -7.11 13.02
C ARG A 621 20.60 -8.46 13.14
N LEU A 622 21.02 -9.41 12.30
CA LEU A 622 20.57 -10.80 12.41
C LEU A 622 21.19 -11.40 13.68
N LEU A 623 20.37 -12.02 14.54
CA LEU A 623 20.85 -12.60 15.79
C LEU A 623 21.73 -13.82 15.52
N ASP A 624 22.64 -14.08 16.44
CA ASP A 624 23.56 -15.22 16.46
C ASP A 624 23.26 -16.18 17.61
N GLY A 625 24.03 -17.28 17.66
CA GLY A 625 23.87 -18.30 18.69
C GLY A 625 22.47 -18.91 18.74
N ASP A 626 21.97 -19.16 19.95
CA ASP A 626 20.69 -19.83 20.20
C ASP A 626 19.47 -18.97 19.88
N LEU A 627 19.65 -17.66 19.68
CA LEU A 627 18.59 -16.74 19.29
C LEU A 627 18.55 -16.46 17.79
N GLY A 628 19.57 -16.93 17.04
CA GLY A 628 19.67 -16.77 15.60
C GLY A 628 18.84 -17.78 14.79
N PRO A 629 18.75 -17.57 13.46
CA PRO A 629 18.08 -18.51 12.56
C PRO A 629 18.86 -19.82 12.40
N VAL A 630 18.20 -20.83 11.83
CA VAL A 630 18.86 -22.06 11.38
C VAL A 630 19.46 -21.82 10.01
N GLY A 631 20.79 -21.89 9.95
CA GLY A 631 21.54 -21.72 8.71
C GLY A 631 21.53 -20.28 8.20
N GLU A 632 21.60 -20.14 6.88
CA GLU A 632 21.66 -18.84 6.22
C GLU A 632 20.26 -18.30 5.91
N VAL A 633 20.13 -16.97 5.91
CA VAL A 633 18.89 -16.27 5.55
C VAL A 633 19.06 -15.69 4.16
N LEU A 634 18.15 -16.04 3.25
CA LEU A 634 18.09 -15.39 1.94
C LEU A 634 17.37 -14.06 2.08
N ALA A 635 17.95 -12.97 1.61
CA ALA A 635 17.36 -11.65 1.68
C ALA A 635 17.42 -10.92 0.34
N SER A 636 16.52 -9.98 0.14
CA SER A 636 16.62 -8.96 -0.92
C SER A 636 16.11 -7.63 -0.40
N PHE A 637 16.87 -6.57 -0.70
CA PHE A 637 16.60 -5.22 -0.23
C PHE A 637 16.24 -4.35 -1.42
N ARG A 638 15.03 -3.80 -1.44
CA ARG A 638 14.59 -2.78 -2.39
C ARG A 638 14.94 -1.39 -1.87
N GLY A 639 15.17 -0.47 -2.79
CA GLY A 639 15.56 0.91 -2.55
C GLY A 639 16.09 1.52 -3.83
N GLY A 640 16.53 2.77 -3.75
CA GLY A 640 17.09 3.49 -4.88
C GLY A 640 17.57 4.87 -4.47
N ARG A 641 17.75 5.76 -5.45
CA ARG A 641 18.38 7.08 -5.26
C ARG A 641 19.84 6.97 -4.82
N PHE A 642 20.52 5.89 -5.21
CA PHE A 642 21.94 5.70 -4.87
C PHE A 642 22.84 6.60 -5.73
N VAL A 643 22.37 6.97 -6.93
CA VAL A 643 23.07 7.86 -7.86
C VAL A 643 22.34 9.19 -8.01
N TYR A 644 21.04 9.15 -8.27
CA TYR A 644 20.22 10.34 -8.51
C TYR A 644 19.38 10.67 -7.27
N PRO A 645 19.64 11.79 -6.57
CA PRO A 645 18.92 12.12 -5.34
C PRO A 645 17.47 12.55 -5.58
N PRO A 646 16.63 12.61 -4.54
CA PRO A 646 15.33 13.29 -4.59
C PRO A 646 15.50 14.77 -4.93
N GLU A 647 14.92 15.18 -6.06
CA GLU A 647 15.07 16.54 -6.59
C GLU A 647 14.20 17.54 -5.85
N GLY A 648 14.75 18.73 -5.62
CA GLY A 648 13.97 19.89 -5.22
C GLY A 648 13.15 20.44 -6.38
N VAL A 649 12.33 21.45 -6.11
CA VAL A 649 11.47 22.08 -7.13
C VAL A 649 11.46 23.60 -6.95
N LEU A 650 11.36 24.33 -8.07
CA LEU A 650 11.25 25.80 -8.09
C LEU A 650 12.31 26.52 -7.23
N GLY A 651 13.57 26.06 -7.30
CA GLY A 651 14.70 26.63 -6.56
C GLY A 651 15.06 25.90 -5.26
N GLY A 652 14.27 24.90 -4.86
CA GLY A 652 14.62 24.00 -3.76
C GLY A 652 15.79 23.08 -4.10
N GLY A 653 16.57 22.73 -3.08
CA GLY A 653 17.68 21.79 -3.17
C GLY A 653 17.28 20.33 -3.01
N SER A 654 18.16 19.44 -3.44
CA SER A 654 17.99 17.99 -3.33
C SER A 654 18.29 17.46 -1.94
N ALA A 655 17.67 16.34 -1.57
CA ALA A 655 18.07 15.56 -0.39
C ALA A 655 19.37 14.75 -0.67
N PRO A 656 20.07 14.24 0.36
CA PRO A 656 21.17 13.30 0.16
C PRO A 656 20.73 12.00 -0.53
N ARG A 657 21.69 11.31 -1.15
CA ARG A 657 21.51 10.01 -1.82
C ARG A 657 21.20 8.91 -0.81
N GLY A 658 20.51 7.87 -1.27
CA GLY A 658 20.28 6.66 -0.50
C GLY A 658 21.57 5.89 -0.27
N PHE A 659 21.59 5.05 0.75
CA PHE A 659 22.70 4.15 1.03
C PHE A 659 22.22 2.83 1.62
N LEU A 660 22.81 1.73 1.18
CA LEU A 660 22.60 0.40 1.73
C LEU A 660 23.96 -0.29 1.88
N SER A 661 24.23 -0.81 3.07
CA SER A 661 25.38 -1.67 3.30
C SER A 661 25.03 -2.91 4.10
N ILE A 662 25.76 -3.99 3.82
CA ILE A 662 25.67 -5.26 4.54
C ILE A 662 27.10 -5.68 4.82
N ARG A 663 27.42 -5.98 6.08
CA ARG A 663 28.80 -6.26 6.54
C ARG A 663 29.79 -5.13 6.21
N GLY A 664 29.32 -3.88 6.22
CA GLY A 664 30.14 -2.71 5.89
C GLY A 664 30.42 -2.51 4.39
N GLU A 665 29.96 -3.41 3.53
CA GLU A 665 30.09 -3.29 2.08
C GLU A 665 28.84 -2.66 1.49
N SER A 666 29.01 -1.66 0.62
CA SER A 666 27.90 -1.08 -0.16
C SER A 666 27.24 -2.14 -1.05
N LYS A 667 25.91 -2.10 -1.17
CA LYS A 667 25.13 -3.05 -1.98
C LYS A 667 24.14 -2.33 -2.90
N ASP A 668 23.93 -2.91 -4.07
CA ASP A 668 22.80 -2.56 -4.96
C ASP A 668 21.47 -3.02 -4.36
N ALA A 669 20.38 -2.36 -4.74
CA ALA A 669 19.04 -2.86 -4.47
C ALA A 669 18.69 -4.10 -5.31
N GLY A 670 17.68 -4.87 -4.90
CA GLY A 670 16.98 -5.87 -5.70
C GLY A 670 17.68 -7.23 -5.89
N ARG A 671 18.98 -7.34 -5.62
CA ARG A 671 19.71 -8.61 -5.70
C ARG A 671 19.41 -9.52 -4.51
N GLN A 672 19.48 -10.83 -4.72
CA GLN A 672 19.48 -11.78 -3.62
C GLN A 672 20.82 -11.78 -2.91
N ILE A 673 20.79 -11.82 -1.59
CA ILE A 673 21.96 -11.82 -0.73
C ILE A 673 21.74 -12.85 0.35
N THR A 674 22.78 -13.61 0.63
CA THR A 674 22.80 -14.52 1.75
C THR A 674 23.33 -13.81 2.99
N LEU A 675 22.49 -13.72 4.01
CA LEU A 675 22.82 -13.17 5.32
C LEU A 675 23.24 -14.31 6.25
N ARG A 676 24.28 -14.05 7.04
CA ARG A 676 24.78 -14.95 8.07
C ARG A 676 24.41 -14.42 9.45
N PRO A 677 24.20 -15.30 10.45
CA PRO A 677 24.01 -14.86 11.83
C PRO A 677 25.09 -13.86 12.27
N GLY A 678 24.69 -12.75 12.89
CA GLY A 678 25.56 -11.63 13.26
C GLY A 678 25.70 -10.54 12.19
N ASP A 679 25.25 -10.76 10.94
CA ASP A 679 25.33 -9.75 9.89
C ASP A 679 24.51 -8.50 10.26
N ARG A 680 25.13 -7.34 10.00
CA ARG A 680 24.53 -6.02 10.21
C ARG A 680 24.18 -5.38 8.87
N ILE A 681 22.94 -4.93 8.74
CA ILE A 681 22.38 -4.21 7.60
C ILE A 681 22.16 -2.75 8.01
N VAL A 682 22.68 -1.82 7.21
CA VAL A 682 22.55 -0.38 7.44
C VAL A 682 21.92 0.25 6.21
N SER A 683 20.76 0.88 6.39
CA SER A 683 20.06 1.65 5.38
C SER A 683 20.00 3.12 5.77
N HIS A 684 20.43 4.01 4.89
CA HIS A 684 20.06 5.42 4.94
C HIS A 684 19.05 5.68 3.83
N ILE A 685 17.80 5.89 4.23
CA ILE A 685 16.68 6.13 3.34
C ILE A 685 16.58 7.65 3.15
N PRO A 686 16.57 8.17 1.91
CA PRO A 686 16.62 9.61 1.65
C PRO A 686 15.47 10.43 2.28
N GLY A 687 15.72 11.71 2.52
CA GLY A 687 14.66 12.69 2.74
C GLY A 687 13.99 13.14 1.44
N GLY A 688 13.01 14.04 1.53
CA GLY A 688 12.38 14.65 0.35
C GLY A 688 13.15 15.87 -0.15
N GLY A 689 12.94 16.25 -1.41
CA GLY A 689 13.46 17.52 -1.97
C GLY A 689 12.82 18.75 -1.34
N GLY A 690 13.51 19.88 -1.41
CA GLY A 690 13.02 21.19 -0.96
C GLY A 690 12.16 21.90 -2.00
N TYR A 691 11.44 22.94 -1.55
CA TYR A 691 10.59 23.78 -2.40
C TYR A 691 10.96 25.25 -2.21
N GLY A 692 11.22 25.96 -3.31
CA GLY A 692 11.58 27.38 -3.28
C GLY A 692 13.01 27.62 -2.79
N ASP A 693 13.49 28.85 -2.95
CA ASP A 693 14.84 29.24 -2.52
C ASP A 693 15.05 29.01 -1.00
N PRO A 694 16.04 28.20 -0.59
CA PRO A 694 16.42 28.03 0.81
C PRO A 694 16.62 29.33 1.58
N ARG A 695 17.13 30.39 0.94
CA ARG A 695 17.38 31.69 1.57
C ARG A 695 16.11 32.43 1.99
N GLU A 696 14.95 32.02 1.49
CA GLU A 696 13.64 32.52 1.92
C GLU A 696 13.07 31.77 3.13
N ARG A 697 13.74 30.73 3.64
CA ARG A 697 13.29 30.02 4.84
C ARG A 697 13.34 30.96 6.04
N SER A 698 12.26 31.00 6.82
CA SER A 698 12.19 31.89 7.98
C SER A 698 13.23 31.49 9.04
N ARG A 699 13.81 32.49 9.70
CA ARG A 699 14.84 32.29 10.72
C ARG A 699 14.33 31.40 11.86
N GLU A 700 13.08 31.61 12.29
CA GLU A 700 12.46 30.86 13.39
C GLU A 700 12.39 29.35 13.08
N LYS A 701 12.10 29.00 11.82
CA LYS A 701 12.06 27.60 11.40
C LYS A 701 13.44 26.96 11.36
N VAL A 702 14.47 27.71 10.96
CA VAL A 702 15.86 27.22 11.00
C VAL A 702 16.29 26.99 12.46
N GLU A 703 15.95 27.91 13.35
CA GLU A 703 16.22 27.79 14.80
C GLU A 703 15.47 26.61 15.43
N GLU A 704 14.23 26.35 15.02
CA GLU A 704 13.47 25.18 15.43
C GLU A 704 14.13 23.88 14.97
N ASP A 705 14.56 23.80 13.70
CA ASP A 705 15.24 22.63 13.16
C ASP A 705 16.57 22.36 13.89
N LEU A 706 17.36 23.40 14.19
CA LEU A 706 18.60 23.31 14.99
C LEU A 706 18.32 22.86 16.41
N LYS A 707 17.33 23.46 17.09
CA LYS A 707 16.96 23.14 18.47
C LYS A 707 16.54 21.69 18.62
N ASN A 708 15.88 21.14 17.60
CA ASN A 708 15.42 19.75 17.59
C ASN A 708 16.50 18.75 17.12
N GLY A 709 17.72 19.20 16.81
CA GLY A 709 18.80 18.34 16.32
C GLY A 709 18.48 17.70 14.97
N LEU A 710 17.67 18.37 14.15
CA LEU A 710 17.26 17.88 12.84
C LEU A 710 18.25 18.31 11.75
N ILE A 711 18.88 19.47 11.95
CA ILE A 711 19.96 19.98 11.11
C ILE A 711 21.15 20.42 11.95
N THR A 712 22.33 20.42 11.34
CA THR A 712 23.56 20.93 11.93
C THR A 712 23.71 22.45 11.74
N PRO A 713 24.50 23.14 12.60
CA PRO A 713 24.87 24.54 12.38
C PRO A 713 25.57 24.78 11.04
N GLU A 714 26.35 23.82 10.57
CA GLU A 714 27.03 23.84 9.27
C GLU A 714 26.01 23.83 8.12
N HIS A 715 25.02 22.92 8.18
CA HIS A 715 23.93 22.86 7.21
C HIS A 715 23.14 24.17 7.18
N ALA A 716 22.81 24.72 8.37
CA ALA A 716 22.08 25.97 8.48
C ALA A 716 22.82 27.17 7.86
N ARG A 717 24.14 27.26 8.09
CA ARG A 717 25.00 28.29 7.45
C ARG A 717 25.06 28.12 5.94
N GLN A 718 25.29 26.89 5.48
CA GLN A 718 25.51 26.59 4.07
C GLN A 718 24.27 26.88 3.22
N PHE A 719 23.11 26.33 3.61
CA PHE A 719 21.92 26.36 2.79
C PHE A 719 21.01 27.54 3.10
N TYR A 720 20.82 27.88 4.38
CA TYR A 720 19.88 28.94 4.78
C TYR A 720 20.55 30.29 5.03
N GLY A 721 21.89 30.37 5.01
CA GLY A 721 22.60 31.61 5.31
C GLY A 721 22.48 32.05 6.78
N TYR A 722 22.15 31.11 7.67
CA TYR A 722 21.93 31.39 9.08
C TYR A 722 23.25 31.74 9.78
N ALA A 723 23.39 32.97 10.29
CA ALA A 723 24.47 33.35 11.19
C ALA A 723 23.93 33.33 12.63
N ALA A 724 24.56 32.53 13.48
CA ALA A 724 24.18 32.32 14.88
C ALA A 724 24.24 33.60 15.72
#